data_AF-A0A1Y0Y0T6-F1
#
_entry.id   AF-A0A1Y0Y0T6-F1
#
_cell.length_a   1.000
_cell.length_b   1.000
_cell.length_c   1.000
_cell.angle_alpha   90.00
_cell.angle_beta   90.00
_cell.angle_gamma   90.00
#
_symmetry.space_group_name_H-M   'P 1'
#
loop_
_entity.id
_entity.type
_entity.pdbx_description
1 polymer ?
#
loop_
_entity_poly.entity_id
_entity_poly.type
_entity_poly.pdbx_seq_one_letter_code
_entity_poly.pdbx_strand_id
1 'polypeptide(L)'
;MSTHSPSSTARLKTGRRRVLQAGGALLLATLWPTPRGRAAQATQAGTGVLVEGVATPFAPNAFIRIAADNTITLILPNIEMGQGIYTSSVMLMAEELGIDPFAVQIEAAPPGGGAEITGGSTSVMTEWLPLRQAGAAARTMLVQAAASRWGVAPESCTTANGAVVHAPSGRTVPFGDVAEAAAKLPVPKEPKLKDAANYTLVGRKHHRLDSQIKVDGTAHFGMDVQVPGMKIGTVAACPVQGGTVRSMNRNAALAVNGVHAVLVTDNKDTVCVVAEHYWAARKGLKALHIQWDFGKNAAITTQTIYDDLHAGLNGPAIVANAKADAPGVIGKAGATYTATYQQPLLAHSPMEPINCTAHVRPDGCDVWGGTQVAERARDTAAEITGLPASKITVHSQYIGGGFGRRLEHEYVTQCVQFAKQVPYPLKIVWSREEDITKDRYRPAYVDKLTAALDDKGYITALQHRIVGPAVVARWDPPELTKDGYDEDLSLATVVTPYTYPAYRLEFARREAPGITTAWWRGVGGTRGLFVVEGFIDELAARAGADPVAYRRAMVQNNPRALAVLERAAADAGWGTPVPKGRARGVALQFAFGSYMASIAEIEMPSPDEVIIHRVTAAVDCGQVINPDQVIAQIEGGLIFGFSAALYNEITLENGRVQQQNFNTWRVMRMNEAPRRIDVVVMPSKEDPGGIGEVGTAAAAPLLANAMAAAQGRRYRSLPLLSARNTEGKE
;
A
#
# COMPACT_ATOMS: atom_id res chain seq x y z
N MET A 1 35.65 57.41 -3.74
CA MET A 1 35.49 57.69 -2.30
C MET A 1 34.23 56.98 -1.83
N SER A 2 34.42 56.11 -0.81
CA SER A 2 33.47 55.51 0.16
C SER A 2 32.01 55.30 -0.24
N THR A 3 31.57 54.07 -0.53
CA THR A 3 31.15 52.97 0.39
C THR A 3 29.83 53.23 1.11
N HIS A 4 28.81 52.39 0.84
CA HIS A 4 27.85 51.85 1.80
C HIS A 4 27.23 50.56 1.20
N SER A 5 27.61 49.40 1.74
CA SER A 5 27.00 48.08 1.47
C SER A 5 25.90 47.80 2.49
N PRO A 6 24.79 47.14 2.12
CA PRO A 6 23.97 46.41 3.07
C PRO A 6 24.37 44.93 3.14
N SER A 7 24.35 44.46 4.39
CA SER A 7 24.63 43.15 4.96
C SER A 7 24.30 41.90 4.14
N SER A 8 25.23 40.95 4.17
CA SER A 8 25.12 39.57 3.72
C SER A 8 24.05 38.77 4.48
N THR A 9 23.14 38.13 3.75
CA THR A 9 22.34 37.01 4.24
C THR A 9 23.22 35.77 4.38
N ALA A 10 23.31 35.25 5.60
CA ALA A 10 24.11 34.08 5.94
C ALA A 10 23.59 32.83 5.21
N ARG A 11 24.50 32.18 4.47
CA ARG A 11 24.30 30.88 3.81
C ARG A 11 24.08 29.78 4.87
N LEU A 12 22.93 29.13 4.85
CA LEU A 12 22.73 27.83 5.49
C LEU A 12 23.45 26.75 4.68
N LYS A 13 24.71 26.48 5.03
CA LYS A 13 25.38 25.22 4.68
C LYS A 13 24.89 24.12 5.64
N THR A 14 23.84 23.41 5.26
CA THR A 14 23.34 22.24 6.01
C THR A 14 24.16 21.01 5.63
N GLY A 15 25.06 20.59 6.52
CA GLY A 15 25.85 19.36 6.39
C GLY A 15 25.68 18.47 7.62
N ARG A 16 25.68 17.15 7.38
CA ARG A 16 25.50 15.96 8.25
C ARG A 16 26.12 15.98 9.68
N ARG A 17 26.83 17.03 10.11
CA ARG A 17 27.53 17.09 11.41
C ARG A 17 26.72 17.61 12.59
N ARG A 18 25.53 18.19 12.40
CA ARG A 18 24.69 18.64 13.53
C ARG A 18 23.66 17.63 14.05
N VAL A 19 23.31 16.60 13.29
CA VAL A 19 22.41 15.53 13.80
C VAL A 19 23.09 14.73 14.92
N LEU A 20 24.42 14.71 14.96
CA LEU A 20 25.25 14.01 15.95
C LEU A 20 25.89 14.93 17.01
N GLN A 21 25.53 16.22 17.08
CA GLN A 21 26.10 17.18 18.07
C GLN A 21 25.06 17.83 18.99
N ALA A 22 23.81 17.36 18.99
CA ALA A 22 22.89 17.69 20.07
C ALA A 22 23.28 16.87 21.32
N GLY A 23 24.23 17.38 22.10
CA GLY A 23 24.47 16.87 23.45
C GLY A 23 23.18 16.98 24.28
N GLY A 24 22.78 15.88 24.94
CA GLY A 24 21.67 15.86 25.89
C GLY A 24 20.32 15.30 25.39
N ALA A 25 20.29 14.32 24.48
CA ALA A 25 19.05 13.69 24.03
C ALA A 25 18.92 12.21 24.48
N LEU A 26 17.70 11.79 24.86
CA LEU A 26 17.36 10.37 25.00
C LEU A 26 16.98 9.83 23.62
N LEU A 27 17.65 8.76 23.19
CA LEU A 27 17.34 8.03 21.97
C LEU A 27 17.05 6.57 22.32
N LEU A 28 15.83 6.10 22.05
CA LEU A 28 15.45 4.70 22.26
C LEU A 28 15.18 4.03 20.91
N ALA A 29 15.92 2.96 20.63
CA ALA A 29 15.78 2.15 19.42
C ALA A 29 15.14 0.81 19.78
N THR A 30 14.15 0.37 19.00
CA THR A 30 13.60 -0.99 19.11
C THR A 30 13.87 -1.75 17.83
N LEU A 31 14.38 -2.98 17.88
CA LEU A 31 14.52 -3.81 16.67
C LEU A 31 13.13 -4.13 16.10
N TRP A 32 12.83 -3.74 14.85
CA TRP A 32 11.66 -4.26 14.16
C TRP A 32 11.93 -5.69 13.70
N PRO A 33 10.96 -6.61 13.83
CA PRO A 33 11.00 -7.84 13.06
C PRO A 33 10.96 -7.50 11.57
N THR A 34 11.88 -8.05 10.79
CA THR A 34 11.76 -8.05 9.34
C THR A 34 10.49 -8.83 8.96
N PRO A 35 9.64 -8.32 8.05
CA PRO A 35 8.55 -9.10 7.49
C PRO A 35 9.16 -10.13 6.52
N ARG A 36 9.76 -11.19 7.06
CA ARG A 36 9.87 -12.46 6.34
C ARG A 36 8.53 -13.15 6.45
N GLY A 37 8.02 -13.72 5.37
CA GLY A 37 6.83 -14.57 5.38
C GLY A 37 6.87 -15.50 6.60
N ARG A 38 6.00 -15.26 7.58
CA ARG A 38 5.92 -16.06 8.80
C ARG A 38 4.77 -17.04 8.69
N ALA A 39 5.04 -18.12 7.98
CA ALA A 39 4.48 -19.43 8.26
C ALA A 39 5.63 -20.36 8.72
N ALA A 40 6.20 -20.13 9.91
CA ALA A 40 6.81 -21.15 10.78
C ALA A 40 7.55 -20.53 11.99
N GLN A 41 7.20 -21.05 13.18
CA GLN A 41 7.99 -21.17 14.42
C GLN A 41 8.66 -19.94 15.06
N ALA A 42 8.12 -19.60 16.24
CA ALA A 42 8.78 -18.81 17.26
C ALA A 42 10.12 -19.43 17.68
N THR A 43 11.23 -18.72 17.46
CA THR A 43 12.45 -18.88 18.27
C THR A 43 13.16 -17.53 18.47
N GLN A 44 13.32 -17.20 19.76
CA GLN A 44 14.24 -16.26 20.43
C GLN A 44 14.58 -14.90 19.78
N ALA A 45 14.00 -13.84 20.38
CA ALA A 45 14.47 -12.47 20.29
C ALA A 45 15.77 -12.29 21.09
N GLY A 46 16.88 -11.99 20.42
CA GLY A 46 18.12 -11.55 21.05
C GLY A 46 18.07 -10.06 21.34
N THR A 47 17.87 -9.68 22.60
CA THR A 47 17.96 -8.29 23.09
C THR A 47 19.43 -7.92 23.31
N GLY A 48 19.95 -6.92 22.59
CA GLY A 48 21.32 -6.42 22.74
C GLY A 48 21.37 -4.90 22.97
N VAL A 49 22.03 -4.49 24.05
CA VAL A 49 22.29 -3.11 24.49
C VAL A 49 23.53 -2.56 23.77
N LEU A 50 23.56 -1.27 23.41
CA LEU A 50 24.80 -0.55 23.12
C LEU A 50 24.89 0.75 23.92
N VAL A 51 26.01 0.89 24.64
CA VAL A 51 26.50 2.13 25.26
C VAL A 51 27.59 2.66 24.33
N GLU A 52 27.51 3.90 23.85
CA GLU A 52 28.53 4.45 22.94
C GLU A 52 29.73 5.03 23.69
N GLY A 53 30.89 4.43 23.39
CA GLY A 53 32.24 4.95 23.67
C GLY A 53 33.34 4.39 22.75
N VAL A 54 33.02 3.54 21.76
CA VAL A 54 34.00 2.98 20.80
C VAL A 54 33.35 2.83 19.41
N ALA A 55 34.13 3.16 18.36
CA ALA A 55 33.72 3.14 16.97
C ALA A 55 33.26 1.75 16.48
N THR A 56 31.95 1.57 16.28
CA THR A 56 31.32 0.51 15.48
C THR A 56 29.99 1.02 14.89
N PRO A 57 29.52 0.53 13.73
CA PRO A 57 28.55 1.24 12.88
C PRO A 57 27.07 1.00 13.26
N PHE A 58 26.32 2.10 13.30
CA PHE A 58 24.87 2.32 13.07
C PHE A 58 23.94 1.08 12.95
N ALA A 59 22.93 1.00 13.83
CA ALA A 59 21.80 0.07 13.75
C ALA A 59 20.46 0.86 13.81
N PRO A 60 19.64 0.84 12.75
CA PRO A 60 18.38 1.59 12.74
C PRO A 60 17.14 0.72 13.03
N ASN A 61 16.12 1.32 13.63
CA ASN A 61 14.67 1.00 13.70
C ASN A 61 13.99 2.05 14.63
N ALA A 62 12.67 2.29 14.55
CA ALA A 62 11.99 3.52 15.03
C ALA A 62 12.52 4.10 16.36
N PHE A 63 12.89 5.38 16.31
CA PHE A 63 13.49 6.06 17.45
C PHE A 63 12.54 7.08 18.06
N ILE A 64 12.31 6.95 19.37
CA ILE A 64 11.83 8.08 20.17
C ILE A 64 13.06 8.91 20.52
N ARG A 65 13.08 10.15 20.05
CA ARG A 65 14.10 11.13 20.40
C ARG A 65 13.47 12.21 21.26
N ILE A 66 14.01 12.42 22.45
CA ILE A 66 13.63 13.54 23.34
C ILE A 66 14.86 14.42 23.50
N ALA A 67 14.78 15.63 22.97
CA ALA A 67 15.85 16.62 23.05
C ALA A 67 15.78 17.42 24.37
N ALA A 68 16.90 18.06 24.73
CA ALA A 68 17.01 18.88 25.94
C ALA A 68 16.03 20.07 25.95
N ASP A 69 15.60 20.56 24.78
CA ASP A 69 14.57 21.61 24.63
C ASP A 69 13.12 21.06 24.73
N ASN A 70 12.99 19.80 25.16
CA ASN A 70 11.74 19.06 25.28
C ASN A 70 11.06 18.71 23.93
N THR A 71 11.75 18.87 22.81
CA THR A 71 11.25 18.39 21.51
C THR A 71 11.20 16.86 21.50
N ILE A 72 10.03 16.31 21.20
CA ILE A 72 9.80 14.88 21.06
C ILE A 72 9.65 14.56 19.57
N THR A 73 10.51 13.71 19.03
CA THR A 73 10.46 13.25 17.63
C THR A 73 10.27 11.73 17.58
N LEU A 74 9.35 11.29 16.73
CA LEU A 74 9.22 9.90 16.31
C LEU A 74 9.84 9.73 14.91
N ILE A 75 10.88 8.90 14.81
CA ILE A 75 11.55 8.59 13.55
C ILE A 75 10.93 7.31 12.97
N LEU A 76 10.32 7.37 11.79
CA LEU A 76 9.54 6.28 11.18
C LEU A 76 10.07 5.90 9.78
N PRO A 77 10.26 4.62 9.44
CA PRO A 77 10.59 4.15 8.10
C PRO A 77 9.34 4.03 7.23
N ASN A 78 8.17 3.92 7.85
CA ASN A 78 6.91 3.93 7.14
C ASN A 78 6.66 5.33 6.56
N ILE A 79 5.94 5.39 5.44
CA ILE A 79 5.67 6.64 4.72
C ILE A 79 4.18 6.91 4.63
N GLU A 80 3.81 8.18 4.78
CA GLU A 80 2.43 8.62 4.69
C GLU A 80 2.05 8.93 3.23
N MET A 81 0.99 8.27 2.75
CA MET A 81 0.49 8.38 1.38
C MET A 81 -1.04 8.59 1.29
N GLY A 82 -1.68 8.95 2.41
CA GLY A 82 -3.12 9.14 2.54
C GLY A 82 -3.80 8.20 3.54
N GLN A 83 -3.10 7.19 4.06
CA GLN A 83 -3.66 6.13 4.91
C GLN A 83 -3.68 6.45 6.41
N GLY A 84 -2.90 7.44 6.88
CA GLY A 84 -2.92 7.88 8.29
C GLY A 84 -1.94 7.14 9.20
N ILE A 85 -0.93 6.47 8.63
CA ILE A 85 0.00 5.65 9.41
C ILE A 85 0.73 6.49 10.46
N TYR A 86 1.18 7.69 10.10
CA TYR A 86 1.86 8.60 11.02
C TYR A 86 1.02 8.92 12.26
N THR A 87 -0.28 9.12 12.09
CA THR A 87 -1.16 9.38 13.23
C THR A 87 -1.26 8.13 14.11
N SER A 88 -1.47 6.96 13.52
CA SER A 88 -1.56 5.71 14.27
C SER A 88 -0.26 5.37 15.01
N SER A 89 0.90 5.47 14.36
CA SER A 89 2.22 5.23 14.97
C SER A 89 2.48 6.16 16.15
N VAL A 90 2.19 7.46 15.99
CA VAL A 90 2.34 8.45 17.06
C VAL A 90 1.38 8.16 18.21
N MET A 91 0.12 7.82 17.94
CA MET A 91 -0.85 7.47 18.98
C MET A 91 -0.39 6.28 19.84
N LEU A 92 0.19 5.25 19.25
CA LEU A 92 0.70 4.08 19.98
C LEU A 92 1.78 4.45 21.00
N MET A 93 2.75 5.24 20.56
CA MET A 93 3.87 5.70 21.38
C MET A 93 3.39 6.73 22.41
N ALA A 94 2.55 7.68 22.00
CA ALA A 94 2.00 8.74 22.86
C ALA A 94 1.08 8.19 23.96
N GLU A 95 0.30 7.13 23.67
CA GLU A 95 -0.54 6.45 24.66
C GLU A 95 0.32 5.97 25.81
N GLU A 96 1.43 5.31 25.51
CA GLU A 96 2.32 4.79 26.54
C GLU A 96 3.11 5.91 27.22
N LEU A 97 3.61 6.92 26.49
CA LEU A 97 4.34 8.04 27.10
C LEU A 97 3.46 8.94 27.97
N GLY A 98 2.15 8.99 27.73
CA GLY A 98 1.25 9.95 28.39
C GLY A 98 1.45 11.38 27.87
N ILE A 99 1.57 11.55 26.56
CA ILE A 99 1.74 12.86 25.90
C ILE A 99 0.64 13.13 24.88
N ASP A 100 0.43 14.41 24.56
CA ASP A 100 -0.41 14.81 23.44
C ASP A 100 0.24 14.36 22.11
N PRO A 101 -0.45 13.59 21.25
CA PRO A 101 0.10 13.19 19.96
C PRO A 101 0.43 14.37 19.03
N PHE A 102 -0.21 15.55 19.19
CA PHE A 102 0.12 16.75 18.41
C PHE A 102 1.42 17.44 18.84
N ALA A 103 1.97 17.08 20.00
CA ALA A 103 3.28 17.58 20.46
C ALA A 103 4.47 16.83 19.83
N VAL A 104 4.21 15.80 19.01
CA VAL A 104 5.23 14.91 18.46
C VAL A 104 5.59 15.33 17.03
N GLN A 105 6.87 15.56 16.78
CA GLN A 105 7.41 15.74 15.44
C GLN A 105 7.64 14.38 14.77
N ILE A 106 7.46 14.31 13.46
CA ILE A 106 7.70 13.09 12.68
C ILE A 106 8.91 13.33 11.77
N GLU A 107 9.82 12.37 11.75
CA GLU A 107 10.97 12.35 10.86
C GLU A 107 11.01 11.01 10.11
N ALA A 108 11.35 11.03 8.82
CA ALA A 108 11.55 9.80 8.08
C ALA A 108 12.86 9.13 8.51
N ALA A 109 12.85 7.81 8.73
CA ALA A 109 14.05 7.06 9.01
C ALA A 109 14.98 7.05 7.77
N PRO A 110 16.31 7.10 7.96
CA PRO A 110 17.25 6.93 6.86
C PRO A 110 17.20 5.48 6.32
N PRO A 111 17.52 5.26 5.03
CA PRO A 111 17.50 3.92 4.46
C PRO A 111 18.54 2.97 5.08
N GLY A 112 18.30 1.66 5.04
CA GLY A 112 19.01 0.61 5.80
C GLY A 112 18.42 0.37 7.18
N GLY A 113 17.25 0.99 7.42
CA GLY A 113 16.48 1.24 8.62
C GLY A 113 15.91 0.04 9.38
N GLY A 114 15.83 -1.11 8.71
CA GLY A 114 14.88 -2.19 9.05
C GLY A 114 13.44 -1.89 8.59
N ALA A 115 12.69 -2.95 8.26
CA ALA A 115 11.33 -2.97 7.67
C ALA A 115 10.94 -1.72 6.82
N GLU A 116 11.63 -1.52 5.69
CA GLU A 116 11.61 -0.26 4.92
C GLU A 116 10.52 -0.19 3.84
N ILE A 117 9.52 -1.08 3.92
CA ILE A 117 8.43 -1.20 2.95
C ILE A 117 7.13 -0.80 3.62
N THR A 118 6.46 0.22 3.09
CA THR A 118 5.05 0.49 3.44
C THR A 118 4.14 -0.15 2.41
N GLY A 119 3.61 -1.35 2.68
CA GLY A 119 2.76 -2.12 1.76
C GLY A 119 2.11 -3.32 2.45
N GLY A 120 1.21 -4.03 1.75
CA GLY A 120 0.56 -5.28 2.24
C GLY A 120 -0.29 -5.13 3.50
N SER A 121 -0.68 -3.89 3.84
CA SER A 121 -1.42 -3.54 5.05
C SER A 121 -0.73 -3.96 6.37
N THR A 122 0.60 -4.05 6.41
CA THR A 122 1.34 -4.60 7.56
C THR A 122 1.74 -3.62 8.64
N SER A 123 1.83 -2.31 8.36
CA SER A 123 2.43 -1.31 9.24
C SER A 123 1.91 -1.36 10.69
N VAL A 124 0.60 -1.25 10.92
CA VAL A 124 0.04 -1.33 12.28
C VAL A 124 0.30 -2.68 12.93
N MET A 125 0.23 -3.79 12.18
CA MET A 125 0.50 -5.13 12.71
C MET A 125 1.95 -5.23 13.21
N THR A 126 2.90 -4.65 12.49
CA THR A 126 4.33 -4.65 12.84
C THR A 126 4.69 -3.60 13.89
N GLU A 127 3.90 -2.54 14.04
CA GLU A 127 4.17 -1.41 14.92
C GLU A 127 3.45 -1.49 16.28
N TRP A 128 2.32 -2.22 16.34
CA TRP A 128 1.42 -2.29 17.49
C TRP A 128 2.15 -2.50 18.82
N LEU A 129 2.88 -3.60 18.93
CA LEU A 129 3.58 -3.94 20.15
C LEU A 129 4.92 -3.18 20.29
N PRO A 130 5.79 -3.10 19.25
CA PRO A 130 7.07 -2.42 19.38
C PRO A 130 6.98 -0.94 19.78
N LEU A 131 6.07 -0.16 19.17
CA LEU A 131 5.96 1.28 19.50
C LEU A 131 5.39 1.50 20.90
N ARG A 132 4.50 0.62 21.37
CA ARG A 132 4.01 0.66 22.75
C ARG A 132 5.11 0.29 23.74
N GLN A 133 5.89 -0.74 23.46
CA GLN A 133 7.03 -1.12 24.30
C GLN A 133 8.08 -0.01 24.35
N ALA A 134 8.42 0.58 23.20
CA ALA A 134 9.30 1.75 23.13
C ALA A 134 8.78 2.88 24.02
N GLY A 135 7.47 3.14 23.93
CA GLY A 135 6.86 4.21 24.70
C GLY A 135 6.85 3.97 26.21
N ALA A 136 6.53 2.75 26.63
CA ALA A 136 6.52 2.35 28.03
C ALA A 136 7.95 2.30 28.63
N ALA A 137 8.95 1.90 27.83
CA ALA A 137 10.35 1.95 28.22
C ALA A 137 10.82 3.39 28.45
N ALA A 138 10.52 4.30 27.51
CA ALA A 138 10.81 5.73 27.64
C ALA A 138 10.19 6.32 28.91
N ARG A 139 8.90 6.07 29.13
CA ARG A 139 8.18 6.49 30.35
C ARG A 139 8.90 6.01 31.60
N THR A 140 9.28 4.74 31.65
CA THR A 140 9.97 4.14 32.82
C THR A 140 11.31 4.83 33.10
N MET A 141 12.13 5.04 32.08
CA MET A 141 13.45 5.67 32.22
C MET A 141 13.33 7.15 32.64
N LEU A 142 12.39 7.90 32.05
CA LEU A 142 12.12 9.29 32.41
C LEU A 142 11.63 9.41 33.86
N VAL A 143 10.68 8.56 34.26
CA VAL A 143 10.15 8.52 35.63
C VAL A 143 11.26 8.18 36.63
N GLN A 144 12.10 7.18 36.32
CA GLN A 144 13.22 6.80 37.18
C GLN A 144 14.23 7.95 37.35
N ALA A 145 14.57 8.65 36.26
CA ALA A 145 15.49 9.78 36.29
C ALA A 145 14.94 10.95 37.12
N ALA A 146 13.67 11.30 36.93
CA ALA A 146 12.99 12.34 37.70
C ALA A 146 12.83 11.98 39.20
N ALA A 147 12.42 10.74 39.49
CA ALA A 147 12.29 10.25 40.86
C ALA A 147 13.63 10.26 41.60
N SER A 148 14.71 9.86 40.92
CA SER A 148 16.08 9.94 41.46
C SER A 148 16.50 11.38 41.72
N ARG A 149 16.22 12.31 40.80
CA ARG A 149 16.46 13.75 40.99
C ARG A 149 15.72 14.32 42.21
N TRP A 150 14.53 13.79 42.50
CA TRP A 150 13.66 14.27 43.58
C TRP A 150 13.81 13.55 44.92
N GLY A 151 14.54 12.43 44.96
CA GLY A 151 14.65 11.57 46.14
C GLY A 151 13.33 10.92 46.54
N VAL A 152 12.49 10.52 45.58
CA VAL A 152 11.17 9.89 45.81
C VAL A 152 11.07 8.53 45.14
N ALA A 153 10.05 7.75 45.50
CA ALA A 153 9.77 6.45 44.88
C ALA A 153 9.25 6.63 43.44
N PRO A 154 9.76 5.90 42.43
CA PRO A 154 9.27 5.97 41.05
C PRO A 154 7.76 5.77 40.91
N GLU A 155 7.15 4.93 41.75
CA GLU A 155 5.72 4.60 41.75
C GLU A 155 4.84 5.79 42.18
N SER A 156 5.43 6.80 42.83
CA SER A 156 4.75 8.05 43.19
C SER A 156 4.78 9.10 42.06
N CYS A 157 5.40 8.77 40.93
CA CYS A 157 5.51 9.61 39.75
C CYS A 157 4.69 9.05 38.58
N THR A 158 4.14 9.94 37.76
CA THR A 158 3.44 9.63 36.51
C THR A 158 3.95 10.53 35.39
N THR A 159 3.48 10.34 34.16
CA THR A 159 3.76 11.22 33.04
C THR A 159 2.48 11.87 32.51
N ALA A 160 2.59 13.16 32.18
CA ALA A 160 1.53 13.93 31.56
C ALA A 160 2.13 15.13 30.83
N ASN A 161 1.60 15.49 29.66
CA ASN A 161 1.92 16.74 28.94
C ASN A 161 3.42 16.96 28.69
N GLY A 162 4.17 15.90 28.36
CA GLY A 162 5.60 15.99 28.08
C GLY A 162 6.47 16.23 29.34
N ALA A 163 5.95 15.91 30.52
CA ALA A 163 6.63 16.05 31.80
C ALA A 163 6.39 14.83 32.71
N VAL A 164 7.32 14.59 33.63
CA VAL A 164 7.10 13.71 34.78
C VAL A 164 6.44 14.53 35.90
N VAL A 165 5.47 13.95 36.58
CA VAL A 165 4.69 14.56 37.66
C VAL A 165 4.80 13.70 38.92
N HIS A 166 5.28 14.26 40.03
CA HIS A 166 5.23 13.61 41.34
C HIS A 166 3.91 13.95 42.05
N ALA A 167 2.94 13.04 41.95
CA ALA A 167 1.55 13.29 42.34
C ALA A 167 1.39 13.80 43.80
N PRO A 168 2.08 13.24 44.82
CA PRO A 168 1.94 13.71 46.20
C PRO A 168 2.36 15.16 46.44
N SER A 169 3.34 15.67 45.68
CA SER A 169 3.87 17.03 45.88
C SER A 169 3.42 18.05 44.83
N GLY A 170 2.88 17.59 43.70
CA GLY A 170 2.61 18.42 42.53
C GLY A 170 3.86 18.88 41.75
N ARG A 171 5.08 18.51 42.15
CA ARG A 171 6.31 18.81 41.39
C ARG A 171 6.24 18.21 39.98
N THR A 172 6.66 18.99 39.00
CA THR A 172 6.77 18.57 37.60
C THR A 172 8.15 18.83 37.05
N VAL A 173 8.63 17.99 36.14
CA VAL A 173 9.87 18.22 35.39
C VAL A 173 9.67 17.83 33.92
N PRO A 174 9.99 18.71 32.96
CA PRO A 174 9.93 18.37 31.53
C PRO A 174 10.78 17.15 31.21
N PHE A 175 10.41 16.38 30.19
CA PHE A 175 11.21 15.23 29.77
C PHE A 175 12.62 15.63 29.34
N GLY A 176 12.78 16.75 28.62
CA GLY A 176 14.07 17.27 28.17
C GLY A 176 15.06 17.50 29.31
N ASP A 177 14.60 18.01 30.45
CA ASP A 177 15.40 18.27 31.66
C ASP A 177 15.99 17.00 32.30
N VAL A 178 15.39 15.83 32.04
CA VAL A 178 15.84 14.54 32.59
C VAL A 178 16.26 13.55 31.51
N ALA A 179 16.20 13.93 30.23
CA ALA A 179 16.47 13.05 29.09
C ALA A 179 17.90 12.50 29.12
N GLU A 180 18.90 13.34 29.40
CA GLU A 180 20.30 12.90 29.48
C GLU A 180 20.54 11.92 30.63
N ALA A 181 19.90 12.16 31.79
CA ALA A 181 19.98 11.24 32.92
C ALA A 181 19.26 9.92 32.63
N ALA A 182 18.09 9.98 32.00
CA ALA A 182 17.33 8.81 31.58
C ALA A 182 18.11 7.97 30.57
N ALA A 183 18.83 8.58 29.62
CA ALA A 183 19.64 7.89 28.60
C ALA A 183 20.78 7.05 29.18
N LYS A 184 21.21 7.31 30.41
CA LYS A 184 22.25 6.55 31.12
C LYS A 184 21.69 5.34 31.87
N LEU A 185 20.37 5.19 31.95
CA LEU A 185 19.71 4.06 32.61
C LEU A 185 19.64 2.86 31.67
N PRO A 186 19.64 1.62 32.22
CA PRO A 186 19.39 0.43 31.42
C PRO A 186 17.95 0.47 30.85
N VAL A 187 17.82 0.11 29.57
CA VAL A 187 16.50 -0.04 28.94
C VAL A 187 15.77 -1.23 29.58
N PRO A 188 14.52 -1.06 30.06
CA PRO A 188 13.73 -2.15 30.60
C PRO A 188 13.52 -3.25 29.56
N LYS A 189 13.82 -4.51 29.90
CA LYS A 189 13.61 -5.66 28.99
C LYS A 189 12.12 -5.95 28.75
N GLU A 190 11.31 -5.77 29.79
CA GLU A 190 9.87 -6.01 29.76
C GLU A 190 9.15 -4.78 30.33
N PRO A 191 9.07 -3.68 29.57
CA PRO A 191 8.41 -2.48 30.03
C PRO A 191 6.91 -2.75 30.21
N LYS A 192 6.37 -2.42 31.40
CA LYS A 192 4.95 -2.61 31.69
C LYS A 192 4.10 -1.70 30.80
N LEU A 193 3.28 -2.28 29.93
CA LEU A 193 2.36 -1.53 29.08
C LEU A 193 1.12 -1.06 29.87
N LYS A 194 0.44 -0.03 29.37
CA LYS A 194 -0.89 0.34 29.86
C LYS A 194 -1.91 -0.74 29.55
N ASP A 195 -2.81 -0.99 30.49
CA ASP A 195 -3.98 -1.84 30.26
C ASP A 195 -4.97 -1.14 29.32
N ALA A 196 -5.65 -1.91 28.46
CA ALA A 196 -6.60 -1.37 27.49
C ALA A 196 -7.76 -0.57 28.13
N ALA A 197 -8.14 -0.91 29.38
CA ALA A 197 -9.14 -0.15 30.13
C ALA A 197 -8.69 1.29 30.46
N ASN A 198 -7.38 1.55 30.42
CA ASN A 198 -6.77 2.84 30.73
C ASN A 198 -6.32 3.60 29.48
N TYR A 199 -6.66 3.13 28.27
CA TYR A 199 -6.33 3.85 27.04
C TYR A 199 -7.11 5.16 26.93
N THR A 200 -6.38 6.19 26.53
CA THR A 200 -6.89 7.55 26.36
C THR A 200 -6.89 8.00 24.90
N LEU A 201 -6.00 7.43 24.08
CA LEU A 201 -5.83 7.66 22.65
C LEU A 201 -6.23 6.42 21.83
N VAL A 202 -5.69 5.24 22.18
CA VAL A 202 -5.92 4.00 21.42
C VAL A 202 -7.39 3.60 21.51
N GLY A 203 -8.01 3.35 20.34
CA GLY A 203 -9.42 3.02 20.21
C GLY A 203 -10.35 4.23 20.26
N ARG A 204 -9.82 5.45 20.32
CA ARG A 204 -10.59 6.70 20.29
C ARG A 204 -10.46 7.41 18.94
N LYS A 205 -11.51 8.14 18.57
CA LYS A 205 -11.49 8.96 17.34
C LYS A 205 -10.57 10.15 17.57
N HIS A 206 -9.57 10.30 16.71
CA HIS A 206 -8.66 11.44 16.70
C HIS A 206 -8.51 11.97 15.27
N HIS A 207 -8.42 13.29 15.14
CA HIS A 207 -8.04 13.91 13.87
C HIS A 207 -6.62 13.49 13.49
N ARG A 208 -6.33 13.48 12.18
CA ARG A 208 -5.01 13.12 11.71
C ARG A 208 -4.01 14.25 11.97
N LEU A 209 -2.80 13.87 12.36
CA LEU A 209 -1.71 14.81 12.63
C LEU A 209 -1.30 15.61 11.39
N ASP A 210 -1.49 15.04 10.21
CA ASP A 210 -1.14 15.62 8.92
C ASP A 210 -2.31 16.35 8.24
N SER A 211 -3.49 16.47 8.89
CA SER A 211 -4.65 17.13 8.29
C SER A 211 -4.41 18.61 8.03
N GLN A 212 -3.87 19.35 9.02
CA GLN A 212 -3.69 20.79 8.92
C GLN A 212 -2.80 21.17 7.72
N ILE A 213 -1.60 20.57 7.66
CA ILE A 213 -0.62 20.86 6.61
C ILE A 213 -1.11 20.46 5.20
N LYS A 214 -2.02 19.49 5.11
CA LYS A 214 -2.63 19.08 3.83
C LYS A 214 -3.73 20.04 3.38
N VAL A 215 -4.48 20.61 4.32
CA VAL A 215 -5.58 21.54 4.04
C VAL A 215 -5.07 22.92 3.67
N ASP A 216 -4.03 23.41 4.35
CA ASP A 216 -3.44 24.73 4.07
C ASP A 216 -2.38 24.72 2.95
N GLY A 217 -2.04 23.54 2.41
CA GLY A 217 -1.11 23.38 1.30
C GLY A 217 0.37 23.48 1.69
N THR A 218 0.71 23.35 2.98
CA THR A 218 2.10 23.37 3.47
C THR A 218 2.76 21.99 3.52
N ALA A 219 2.00 20.91 3.30
CA ALA A 219 2.57 19.56 3.15
C ALA A 219 3.48 19.48 1.93
N HIS A 220 4.69 18.94 2.11
CA HIS A 220 5.67 18.79 1.04
C HIS A 220 5.62 17.39 0.41
N PHE A 221 5.11 17.31 -0.83
CA PHE A 221 5.13 16.11 -1.65
C PHE A 221 6.38 16.08 -2.55
N GLY A 222 6.64 14.94 -3.22
CA GLY A 222 7.72 14.84 -4.19
C GLY A 222 7.62 15.91 -5.29
N MET A 223 6.40 16.21 -5.72
CA MET A 223 6.12 17.26 -6.71
C MET A 223 6.42 18.68 -6.22
N ASP A 224 6.57 18.92 -4.92
CA ASP A 224 6.85 20.25 -4.37
C ASP A 224 8.35 20.50 -4.17
N VAL A 225 9.18 19.46 -4.32
CA VAL A 225 10.64 19.57 -4.15
C VAL A 225 11.21 20.64 -5.07
N GLN A 226 11.91 21.59 -4.45
CA GLN A 226 12.68 22.67 -5.09
C GLN A 226 14.06 22.69 -4.43
N VAL A 227 15.12 22.53 -5.23
CA VAL A 227 16.50 22.65 -4.75
C VAL A 227 17.26 23.70 -5.56
N PRO A 228 18.21 24.46 -4.96
CA PRO A 228 18.92 25.52 -5.67
C PRO A 228 19.60 25.04 -6.96
N GLY A 229 19.39 25.77 -8.05
CA GLY A 229 19.98 25.46 -9.36
C GLY A 229 19.33 24.28 -10.10
N MET A 230 18.23 23.73 -9.56
CA MET A 230 17.51 22.61 -10.19
C MET A 230 16.96 22.97 -11.57
N LYS A 231 17.00 22.01 -12.49
CA LYS A 231 16.28 22.05 -13.76
C LYS A 231 15.15 21.01 -13.78
N ILE A 232 14.17 21.24 -14.63
CA ILE A 232 13.00 20.36 -14.75
C ILE A 232 13.05 19.63 -16.09
N GLY A 233 12.95 18.31 -16.02
CA GLY A 233 12.83 17.40 -17.15
C GLY A 233 11.42 16.79 -17.26
N THR A 234 11.00 16.53 -18.49
CA THR A 234 9.84 15.66 -18.78
C THR A 234 10.31 14.53 -19.68
N VAL A 235 9.70 13.36 -19.53
CA VAL A 235 10.15 12.14 -20.22
C VAL A 235 9.17 11.69 -21.31
N ALA A 236 9.67 10.92 -22.26
CA ALA A 236 8.89 10.04 -23.13
C ALA A 236 9.62 8.71 -23.27
N ALA A 237 8.96 7.63 -22.87
CA ALA A 237 9.41 6.25 -23.07
C ALA A 237 8.86 5.68 -24.38
N CYS A 238 9.52 4.65 -24.88
CA CYS A 238 9.05 3.92 -26.05
C CYS A 238 7.63 3.41 -25.78
N PRO A 239 6.67 3.68 -26.68
CA PRO A 239 5.26 3.34 -26.45
C PRO A 239 5.04 1.83 -26.39
N VAL A 240 5.94 1.02 -26.97
CA VAL A 240 5.98 -0.44 -26.87
C VAL A 240 7.13 -0.85 -25.94
N GLN A 241 6.82 -1.61 -24.90
CA GLN A 241 7.83 -2.01 -23.93
C GLN A 241 8.88 -2.93 -24.55
N GLY A 242 10.16 -2.67 -24.28
CA GLY A 242 11.30 -3.36 -24.87
C GLY A 242 11.75 -2.79 -26.22
N GLY A 243 11.06 -1.78 -26.75
CA GLY A 243 11.53 -0.97 -27.87
C GLY A 243 12.55 0.09 -27.45
N THR A 244 13.23 0.69 -28.42
CA THR A 244 14.31 1.67 -28.21
C THR A 244 14.20 2.86 -29.15
N VAL A 245 14.94 3.94 -28.87
CA VAL A 245 15.05 5.08 -29.77
C VAL A 245 15.83 4.70 -31.03
N ARG A 246 15.21 4.86 -32.19
CA ARG A 246 15.87 4.74 -33.50
C ARG A 246 16.58 6.03 -33.89
N SER A 247 15.86 7.15 -33.84
CA SER A 247 16.40 8.47 -34.15
C SER A 247 15.54 9.58 -33.53
N MET A 248 16.09 10.80 -33.45
CA MET A 248 15.40 11.97 -32.90
C MET A 248 16.04 13.27 -33.40
N ASN A 249 15.27 14.36 -33.49
CA ASN A 249 15.76 15.69 -33.87
C ASN A 249 16.16 16.51 -32.63
N ARG A 250 17.37 16.25 -32.10
CA ARG A 250 17.88 16.96 -30.91
C ARG A 250 17.98 18.47 -31.10
N ASN A 251 18.39 18.91 -32.29
CA ASN A 251 18.57 20.33 -32.59
C ASN A 251 17.25 21.10 -32.51
N ALA A 252 16.14 20.51 -32.98
CA ALA A 252 14.83 21.13 -32.88
C ALA A 252 14.38 21.31 -31.41
N ALA A 253 14.65 20.33 -30.54
CA ALA A 253 14.37 20.46 -29.12
C ALA A 253 15.25 21.55 -28.46
N LEU A 254 16.55 21.58 -28.76
CA LEU A 254 17.50 22.57 -28.22
C LEU A 254 17.25 24.00 -28.73
N ALA A 255 16.59 24.16 -29.87
CA ALA A 255 16.20 25.47 -30.38
C ALA A 255 15.02 26.10 -29.60
N VAL A 256 14.30 25.32 -28.80
CA VAL A 256 13.22 25.83 -27.95
C VAL A 256 13.83 26.60 -26.78
N ASN A 257 13.45 27.87 -26.64
CA ASN A 257 13.94 28.72 -25.56
C ASN A 257 13.70 28.10 -24.17
N GLY A 258 14.75 28.07 -23.35
CA GLY A 258 14.75 27.46 -22.02
C GLY A 258 15.11 25.97 -21.97
N VAL A 259 15.25 25.28 -23.11
CA VAL A 259 15.73 23.89 -23.14
C VAL A 259 17.26 23.85 -23.03
N HIS A 260 17.78 22.96 -22.18
CA HIS A 260 19.22 22.83 -21.93
C HIS A 260 19.81 21.52 -22.43
N ALA A 261 19.03 20.42 -22.38
CA ALA A 261 19.56 19.10 -22.71
C ALA A 261 18.47 18.15 -23.20
N VAL A 262 18.92 17.17 -24.00
CA VAL A 262 18.14 15.99 -24.38
C VAL A 262 18.95 14.77 -23.95
N LEU A 263 18.44 14.07 -22.93
CA LEU A 263 19.11 12.96 -22.26
C LEU A 263 18.41 11.64 -22.60
N VAL A 264 19.14 10.53 -22.56
CA VAL A 264 18.61 9.20 -22.91
C VAL A 264 19.05 8.19 -21.85
N THR A 265 18.18 7.26 -21.48
CA THR A 265 18.51 6.14 -20.58
C THR A 265 19.55 5.20 -21.20
N ASP A 266 20.25 4.43 -20.36
CA ASP A 266 21.33 3.54 -20.83
C ASP A 266 20.82 2.46 -21.80
N ASN A 267 19.60 1.95 -21.56
CA ASN A 267 18.91 0.99 -22.42
C ASN A 267 18.22 1.63 -23.65
N LYS A 268 18.33 2.96 -23.81
CA LYS A 268 17.77 3.74 -24.92
C LYS A 268 16.26 3.61 -25.11
N ASP A 269 15.51 3.28 -24.07
CA ASP A 269 14.05 3.16 -24.14
C ASP A 269 13.32 4.46 -23.78
N THR A 270 13.99 5.42 -23.15
CA THR A 270 13.38 6.63 -22.61
C THR A 270 14.24 7.85 -22.88
N VAL A 271 13.60 8.95 -23.29
CA VAL A 271 14.22 10.25 -23.50
C VAL A 271 13.70 11.25 -22.48
N CYS A 272 14.57 12.12 -21.97
CA CYS A 272 14.22 13.26 -21.14
C CYS A 272 14.65 14.56 -21.80
N VAL A 273 13.74 15.52 -21.90
CA VAL A 273 14.08 16.90 -22.28
C VAL A 273 14.11 17.75 -21.03
N VAL A 274 15.26 18.39 -20.78
CA VAL A 274 15.54 19.19 -19.58
C VAL A 274 15.50 20.67 -19.92
N ALA A 275 14.84 21.46 -19.09
CA ALA A 275 14.66 22.89 -19.29
C ALA A 275 14.60 23.68 -17.97
N GLU A 276 14.56 25.01 -18.08
CA GLU A 276 14.35 25.94 -16.95
C GLU A 276 13.03 25.66 -16.19
N HIS A 277 11.99 25.25 -16.91
CA HIS A 277 10.69 24.94 -16.32
C HIS A 277 9.95 23.87 -17.15
N TYR A 278 8.95 23.23 -16.54
CA TYR A 278 8.20 22.11 -17.13
C TYR A 278 7.65 22.39 -18.53
N TRP A 279 7.11 23.59 -18.76
CA TRP A 279 6.54 23.91 -20.08
C TRP A 279 7.61 24.05 -21.19
N ALA A 280 8.80 24.60 -20.92
CA ALA A 280 9.86 24.61 -21.92
C ALA A 280 10.31 23.17 -22.24
N ALA A 281 10.44 22.32 -21.22
CA ALA A 281 10.77 20.90 -21.39
C ALA A 281 9.75 20.17 -22.26
N ARG A 282 8.45 20.38 -22.00
CA ARG A 282 7.35 19.80 -22.80
C ARG A 282 7.31 20.30 -24.25
N LYS A 283 7.59 21.59 -24.51
CA LYS A 283 7.72 22.10 -25.89
C LYS A 283 8.88 21.44 -26.61
N GLY A 284 10.04 21.34 -25.96
CA GLY A 284 11.21 20.68 -26.51
C GLY A 284 10.97 19.19 -26.79
N LEU A 285 10.29 18.47 -25.88
CA LEU A 285 9.93 17.06 -26.10
C LEU A 285 9.04 16.88 -27.32
N LYS A 286 8.08 17.78 -27.55
CA LYS A 286 7.25 17.76 -28.76
C LYS A 286 8.07 18.02 -30.04
N ALA A 287 9.03 18.94 -29.99
CA ALA A 287 9.90 19.28 -31.12
C ALA A 287 10.92 18.18 -31.46
N LEU A 288 11.13 17.22 -30.56
CA LEU A 288 12.13 16.17 -30.73
C LEU A 288 11.80 15.16 -31.84
N HIS A 289 10.53 14.98 -32.20
CA HIS A 289 10.07 14.05 -33.25
C HIS A 289 10.74 12.67 -33.18
N ILE A 290 10.60 11.99 -32.04
CA ILE A 290 11.26 10.71 -31.78
C ILE A 290 10.73 9.62 -32.73
N GLN A 291 11.64 8.92 -33.39
CA GLN A 291 11.38 7.69 -34.12
C GLN A 291 11.78 6.51 -33.24
N TRP A 292 10.86 5.57 -33.06
CA TRP A 292 11.05 4.41 -32.20
C TRP A 292 11.29 3.16 -33.04
N ASP A 293 12.10 2.26 -32.52
CA ASP A 293 12.07 0.85 -32.87
C ASP A 293 11.22 0.13 -31.81
N PHE A 294 10.06 -0.41 -32.21
CA PHE A 294 9.12 -1.02 -31.27
C PHE A 294 9.52 -2.42 -30.80
N GLY A 295 10.50 -3.05 -31.46
CA GLY A 295 10.98 -4.38 -31.08
C GLY A 295 9.91 -5.48 -31.15
N LYS A 296 10.18 -6.60 -30.46
CA LYS A 296 9.42 -7.85 -30.58
C LYS A 296 7.97 -7.79 -30.06
N ASN A 297 7.65 -6.82 -29.20
CA ASN A 297 6.34 -6.74 -28.56
C ASN A 297 5.34 -5.88 -29.37
N ALA A 298 5.72 -5.42 -30.56
CA ALA A 298 4.89 -4.54 -31.39
C ALA A 298 3.58 -5.17 -31.89
N ALA A 299 3.43 -6.50 -31.81
CA ALA A 299 2.23 -7.22 -32.21
C ALA A 299 1.33 -7.64 -31.04
N ILE A 300 1.72 -7.36 -29.79
CA ILE A 300 0.95 -7.80 -28.61
C ILE A 300 -0.35 -7.01 -28.50
N THR A 301 -1.47 -7.71 -28.37
CA THR A 301 -2.77 -7.12 -28.07
C THR A 301 -3.28 -7.62 -26.72
N THR A 302 -4.36 -7.00 -26.23
CA THR A 302 -5.08 -7.51 -25.04
C THR A 302 -5.51 -8.97 -25.23
N GLN A 303 -5.94 -9.34 -26.44
CA GLN A 303 -6.39 -10.69 -26.74
C GLN A 303 -5.23 -11.69 -26.66
N THR A 304 -4.04 -11.33 -27.14
CA THR A 304 -2.83 -12.18 -27.00
C THR A 304 -2.55 -12.54 -25.54
N ILE A 305 -2.74 -11.59 -24.62
CA ILE A 305 -2.54 -11.82 -23.18
C ILE A 305 -3.62 -12.76 -22.65
N TYR A 306 -4.89 -12.52 -22.96
CA TYR A 306 -5.98 -13.38 -22.48
C TYR A 306 -5.91 -14.81 -23.06
N ASP A 307 -5.52 -14.97 -24.33
CA ASP A 307 -5.38 -16.30 -24.95
C ASP A 307 -4.30 -17.15 -24.25
N ASP A 308 -3.14 -16.55 -23.91
CA ASP A 308 -2.08 -17.26 -23.17
C ASP A 308 -2.53 -17.63 -21.74
N LEU A 309 -3.29 -16.76 -21.07
CA LEU A 309 -3.89 -17.07 -19.77
C LEU A 309 -4.92 -18.21 -19.85
N HIS A 310 -5.80 -18.21 -20.84
CA HIS A 310 -6.78 -19.29 -21.03
C HIS A 310 -6.10 -20.60 -21.42
N ALA A 311 -5.04 -20.57 -22.24
CA ALA A 311 -4.25 -21.76 -22.56
C ALA A 311 -3.63 -22.39 -21.29
N GLY A 312 -3.21 -21.55 -20.32
CA GLY A 312 -2.67 -22.01 -19.04
C GLY A 312 -3.66 -22.81 -18.19
N LEU A 313 -4.98 -22.71 -18.43
CA LEU A 313 -5.99 -23.49 -17.69
C LEU A 313 -5.86 -25.00 -17.89
N ASN A 314 -5.29 -25.45 -19.01
CA ASN A 314 -5.10 -26.87 -19.32
C ASN A 314 -3.61 -27.29 -19.29
N GLY A 315 -2.72 -26.38 -18.92
CA GLY A 315 -1.27 -26.62 -18.90
C GLY A 315 -0.73 -27.19 -17.58
N PRO A 316 0.59 -27.36 -17.50
CA PRO A 316 1.31 -27.65 -16.27
C PRO A 316 1.05 -26.57 -15.21
N ALA A 317 0.95 -26.98 -13.95
CA ALA A 317 0.73 -26.09 -12.83
C ALA A 317 1.49 -26.57 -11.58
N ILE A 318 1.88 -25.61 -10.75
CA ILE A 318 2.43 -25.85 -9.41
C ILE A 318 1.27 -26.14 -8.47
N VAL A 319 1.38 -27.17 -7.64
CA VAL A 319 0.41 -27.41 -6.56
C VAL A 319 0.81 -26.55 -5.37
N ALA A 320 0.16 -25.39 -5.23
CA ALA A 320 0.50 -24.39 -4.24
C ALA A 320 -0.05 -24.74 -2.84
N ASN A 321 -1.18 -25.42 -2.78
CA ASN A 321 -1.78 -25.89 -1.53
C ASN A 321 -2.65 -27.12 -1.78
N ALA A 322 -2.67 -28.07 -0.83
CA ALA A 322 -3.54 -29.22 -0.89
C ALA A 322 -3.99 -29.65 0.52
N LYS A 323 -5.26 -30.03 0.63
CA LYS A 323 -5.88 -30.60 1.83
C LYS A 323 -6.80 -31.74 1.41
N ALA A 324 -6.55 -32.93 1.97
CA ALA A 324 -7.21 -34.17 1.54
C ALA A 324 -7.08 -34.42 0.02
N ASP A 325 -7.81 -35.41 -0.51
CA ASP A 325 -7.80 -35.74 -1.94
C ASP A 325 -8.94 -35.02 -2.68
N ALA A 326 -8.81 -33.70 -2.87
CA ALA A 326 -9.83 -32.92 -3.58
C ALA A 326 -10.10 -33.44 -5.02
N PRO A 327 -9.08 -33.76 -5.85
CA PRO A 327 -9.31 -34.33 -7.18
C PRO A 327 -10.08 -35.66 -7.14
N GLY A 328 -9.74 -36.56 -6.22
CA GLY A 328 -10.43 -37.84 -6.08
C GLY A 328 -11.87 -37.69 -5.59
N VAL A 329 -12.15 -36.75 -4.69
CA VAL A 329 -13.52 -36.43 -4.25
C VAL A 329 -14.34 -35.84 -5.40
N ILE A 330 -13.77 -34.88 -6.16
CA ILE A 330 -14.41 -34.28 -7.33
C ILE A 330 -14.73 -35.35 -8.39
N GLY A 331 -13.79 -36.25 -8.68
CA GLY A 331 -13.98 -37.31 -9.67
C GLY A 331 -15.05 -38.34 -9.32
N LYS A 332 -15.48 -38.41 -8.06
CA LYS A 332 -16.51 -39.35 -7.56
C LYS A 332 -17.82 -38.66 -7.17
N ALA A 333 -17.89 -37.33 -7.25
CA ALA A 333 -19.04 -36.58 -6.78
C ALA A 333 -20.25 -36.77 -7.71
N GLY A 334 -21.45 -36.92 -7.12
CA GLY A 334 -22.70 -36.99 -7.86
C GLY A 334 -23.10 -35.66 -8.52
N ALA A 335 -22.62 -34.54 -7.97
CA ALA A 335 -22.80 -33.21 -8.51
C ALA A 335 -21.49 -32.41 -8.47
N THR A 336 -21.17 -31.74 -9.56
CA THR A 336 -20.04 -30.80 -9.64
C THR A 336 -20.47 -29.49 -10.26
N TYR A 337 -19.75 -28.42 -9.94
CA TYR A 337 -19.92 -27.12 -10.57
C TYR A 337 -18.59 -26.50 -10.94
N THR A 338 -18.49 -25.96 -12.16
CA THR A 338 -17.29 -25.31 -12.67
C THR A 338 -17.60 -23.91 -13.18
N ALA A 339 -16.75 -22.94 -12.84
CA ALA A 339 -16.80 -21.58 -13.37
C ALA A 339 -15.40 -21.04 -13.66
N THR A 340 -15.30 -20.15 -14.65
CA THR A 340 -14.07 -19.44 -15.01
C THR A 340 -14.28 -17.94 -14.83
N TYR A 341 -13.33 -17.28 -14.17
CA TYR A 341 -13.32 -15.84 -13.92
C TYR A 341 -12.13 -15.19 -14.62
N GLN A 342 -12.29 -13.95 -15.09
CA GLN A 342 -11.25 -13.19 -15.78
C GLN A 342 -11.12 -11.78 -15.20
N GLN A 343 -9.88 -11.32 -15.04
CA GLN A 343 -9.56 -10.01 -14.47
C GLN A 343 -8.60 -9.24 -15.38
N PRO A 344 -8.75 -7.91 -15.51
CA PRO A 344 -8.00 -7.11 -16.46
C PRO A 344 -6.65 -6.64 -15.90
N LEU A 345 -5.84 -6.02 -16.77
CA LEU A 345 -4.77 -5.12 -16.34
C LEU A 345 -5.38 -3.85 -15.75
N LEU A 346 -4.82 -3.34 -14.64
CA LEU A 346 -5.28 -2.10 -14.00
C LEU A 346 -4.10 -1.15 -13.76
N ALA A 347 -4.31 0.13 -14.05
CA ALA A 347 -3.39 1.20 -13.65
C ALA A 347 -3.67 1.67 -12.22
N HIS A 348 -2.64 2.15 -11.54
CA HIS A 348 -2.71 2.75 -10.22
C HIS A 348 -3.32 4.15 -10.26
N SER A 349 -2.88 4.94 -11.24
CA SER A 349 -3.30 6.31 -11.51
C SER A 349 -3.40 7.20 -10.25
N PRO A 350 -2.35 7.28 -9.39
CA PRO A 350 -2.34 8.17 -8.24
C PRO A 350 -2.56 9.62 -8.65
N MET A 351 -3.10 10.48 -7.79
CA MET A 351 -3.39 11.88 -8.16
C MET A 351 -2.11 12.68 -8.44
N GLU A 352 -1.04 12.44 -7.67
CA GLU A 352 0.30 12.93 -7.97
C GLU A 352 0.98 12.02 -9.01
N PRO A 353 1.25 12.50 -10.25
CA PRO A 353 2.00 11.73 -11.23
C PRO A 353 3.43 11.42 -10.76
N ILE A 354 4.01 10.36 -11.32
CA ILE A 354 5.40 10.00 -11.06
C ILE A 354 6.34 11.21 -11.23
N ASN A 355 7.18 11.38 -10.21
CA ASN A 355 8.20 12.41 -10.16
C ASN A 355 9.36 11.94 -9.27
N CYS A 356 10.54 12.49 -9.52
CA CYS A 356 11.74 12.28 -8.72
C CYS A 356 12.74 13.40 -8.99
N THR A 357 13.44 13.83 -7.94
CA THR A 357 14.58 14.76 -8.06
C THR A 357 15.85 14.05 -7.63
N ALA A 358 16.92 14.19 -8.42
CA ALA A 358 18.23 13.67 -8.05
C ALA A 358 19.34 14.69 -8.34
N HIS A 359 20.40 14.65 -7.53
CA HIS A 359 21.63 15.40 -7.79
C HIS A 359 22.82 14.48 -7.60
N VAL A 360 23.40 14.05 -8.72
CA VAL A 360 24.57 13.18 -8.75
C VAL A 360 25.82 14.03 -8.84
N ARG A 361 26.76 13.83 -7.91
CA ARG A 361 28.08 14.47 -7.86
C ARG A 361 29.16 13.40 -7.74
N PRO A 362 30.43 13.72 -8.01
CA PRO A 362 31.52 12.76 -7.88
C PRO A 362 31.67 12.16 -6.47
N ASP A 363 31.24 12.87 -5.43
CA ASP A 363 31.42 12.49 -4.02
C ASP A 363 30.12 12.15 -3.29
N GLY A 364 28.97 12.18 -3.96
CA GLY A 364 27.67 11.89 -3.35
C GLY A 364 26.48 12.03 -4.29
N CYS A 365 25.37 11.41 -3.91
CA CYS A 365 24.09 11.49 -4.60
C CYS A 365 22.97 11.79 -3.61
N ASP A 366 22.15 12.79 -3.92
CA ASP A 366 20.90 13.03 -3.20
C ASP A 366 19.71 12.66 -4.09
N VAL A 367 18.73 11.98 -3.51
CA VAL A 367 17.47 11.61 -4.15
C VAL A 367 16.32 12.12 -3.29
N TRP A 368 15.44 12.93 -3.86
CA TRP A 368 14.19 13.37 -3.22
C TRP A 368 13.01 12.77 -3.98
N GLY A 369 12.09 12.15 -3.24
CA GLY A 369 10.88 11.60 -3.83
C GLY A 369 9.96 10.95 -2.82
N GLY A 370 8.71 10.78 -3.23
CA GLY A 370 7.75 9.94 -2.52
C GLY A 370 7.94 8.48 -2.92
N THR A 371 8.51 7.66 -2.03
CA THR A 371 8.75 6.22 -2.24
C THR A 371 8.21 5.41 -1.08
N GLN A 372 7.64 4.24 -1.36
CA GLN A 372 7.24 3.26 -0.35
C GLN A 372 8.41 2.41 0.15
N VAL A 373 9.56 2.47 -0.54
CA VAL A 373 10.75 1.64 -0.28
C VAL A 373 12.01 2.48 -0.39
N ALA A 374 12.36 3.16 0.71
CA ALA A 374 13.51 4.08 0.74
C ALA A 374 14.84 3.34 0.53
N GLU A 375 14.96 2.11 1.03
CA GLU A 375 16.14 1.25 0.83
C GLU A 375 16.45 1.03 -0.64
N ARG A 376 15.43 0.61 -1.38
CA ARG A 376 15.58 0.30 -2.79
C ARG A 376 15.94 1.54 -3.59
N ALA A 377 15.37 2.70 -3.25
CA ALA A 377 15.78 3.97 -3.85
C ALA A 377 17.28 4.28 -3.61
N ARG A 378 17.77 4.04 -2.38
CA ARG A 378 19.21 4.20 -2.05
C ARG A 378 20.07 3.24 -2.86
N ASP A 379 19.71 1.97 -2.87
CA ASP A 379 20.52 0.91 -3.46
C ASP A 379 20.56 1.02 -4.98
N THR A 380 19.43 1.33 -5.62
CA THR A 380 19.36 1.67 -7.05
C THR A 380 20.26 2.86 -7.38
N ALA A 381 20.24 3.92 -6.57
CA ALA A 381 21.12 5.08 -6.80
C ALA A 381 22.60 4.73 -6.60
N ALA A 382 22.93 3.90 -5.60
CA ALA A 382 24.29 3.41 -5.37
C ALA A 382 24.80 2.59 -6.57
N GLU A 383 23.99 1.64 -7.06
CA GLU A 383 24.30 0.79 -8.20
C GLU A 383 24.59 1.62 -9.47
N ILE A 384 23.70 2.56 -9.81
CA ILE A 384 23.82 3.36 -11.04
C ILE A 384 25.02 4.32 -10.99
N THR A 385 25.33 4.86 -9.81
CA THR A 385 26.41 5.85 -9.65
C THR A 385 27.77 5.20 -9.35
N GLY A 386 27.79 3.95 -8.88
CA GLY A 386 28.98 3.28 -8.35
C GLY A 386 29.44 3.83 -6.99
N LEU A 387 28.69 4.73 -6.37
CA LEU A 387 29.01 5.29 -5.06
C LEU A 387 28.59 4.32 -3.94
N PRO A 388 29.33 4.25 -2.82
CA PRO A 388 28.90 3.44 -1.68
C PRO A 388 27.62 4.01 -1.06
N ALA A 389 26.77 3.14 -0.48
CA ALA A 389 25.48 3.50 0.12
C ALA A 389 25.55 4.69 1.11
N SER A 390 26.65 4.84 1.87
CA SER A 390 26.88 5.95 2.81
C SER A 390 27.00 7.33 2.14
N LYS A 391 27.22 7.37 0.82
CA LYS A 391 27.29 8.58 -0.01
C LYS A 391 25.98 8.89 -0.73
N ILE A 392 24.97 8.04 -0.55
CA ILE A 392 23.61 8.28 -1.04
C ILE A 392 22.78 8.85 0.11
N THR A 393 22.04 9.91 -0.14
CA THR A 393 21.02 10.43 0.79
C THR A 393 19.66 10.34 0.11
N VAL A 394 18.71 9.67 0.76
CA VAL A 394 17.30 9.67 0.33
C VAL A 394 16.51 10.60 1.24
N HIS A 395 15.80 11.53 0.62
CA HIS A 395 14.97 12.54 1.28
C HIS A 395 13.50 12.19 1.00
N SER A 396 12.93 11.33 1.85
CA SER A 396 11.53 10.88 1.72
C SER A 396 10.55 12.04 1.83
N GLN A 397 9.62 12.13 0.89
CA GLN A 397 8.54 13.13 0.87
C GLN A 397 7.19 12.46 1.07
N TYR A 398 6.16 13.23 1.44
CA TYR A 398 4.78 12.75 1.37
C TYR A 398 4.46 12.25 -0.04
N ILE A 399 3.53 11.29 -0.13
CA ILE A 399 3.12 10.69 -1.40
C ILE A 399 1.67 11.09 -1.71
N GLY A 400 1.41 11.66 -2.88
CA GLY A 400 0.07 12.05 -3.34
C GLY A 400 -0.72 10.86 -3.92
N GLY A 401 -0.74 9.75 -3.19
CA GLY A 401 -1.26 8.44 -3.61
C GLY A 401 -0.16 7.49 -4.08
N GLY A 402 -0.08 6.31 -3.47
CA GLY A 402 0.83 5.25 -3.86
C GLY A 402 0.09 4.10 -4.53
N PHE A 403 -0.87 3.51 -3.79
CA PHE A 403 -1.70 2.38 -4.25
C PHE A 403 -0.90 1.17 -4.76
N GLY A 404 0.39 1.05 -4.43
CA GLY A 404 1.31 0.05 -4.99
C GLY A 404 2.30 0.61 -6.02
N ARG A 405 1.95 1.70 -6.72
CA ARG A 405 2.77 2.34 -7.76
C ARG A 405 4.16 2.73 -7.27
N ARG A 406 4.27 3.18 -6.02
CA ARG A 406 5.50 3.73 -5.42
C ARG A 406 6.29 2.66 -4.64
N LEU A 407 5.89 1.39 -4.71
CA LEU A 407 6.76 0.23 -4.39
C LEU A 407 7.78 -0.03 -5.51
N GLU A 408 7.45 0.42 -6.72
CA GLU A 408 8.37 0.41 -7.85
C GLU A 408 9.40 1.53 -7.72
N HIS A 409 10.53 1.38 -8.40
CA HIS A 409 11.69 2.26 -8.28
C HIS A 409 12.28 2.65 -9.64
N GLU A 410 11.63 2.29 -10.75
CA GLU A 410 12.12 2.58 -12.10
C GLU A 410 12.21 4.08 -12.36
N TYR A 411 11.36 4.88 -11.71
CA TYR A 411 11.42 6.34 -11.82
C TYR A 411 12.65 6.91 -11.10
N VAL A 412 13.13 6.24 -10.04
CA VAL A 412 14.42 6.57 -9.41
C VAL A 412 15.56 6.17 -10.35
N THR A 413 15.49 4.97 -10.95
CA THR A 413 16.45 4.51 -11.97
C THR A 413 16.59 5.54 -13.09
N GLN A 414 15.47 5.96 -13.70
CA GLN A 414 15.46 6.97 -14.75
C GLN A 414 16.04 8.30 -14.26
N CYS A 415 15.58 8.80 -13.12
CA CYS A 415 16.01 10.09 -12.59
C CYS A 415 17.53 10.13 -12.36
N VAL A 416 18.10 9.09 -11.74
CA VAL A 416 19.55 9.01 -11.48
C VAL A 416 20.33 8.81 -12.78
N GLN A 417 19.85 8.01 -13.72
CA GLN A 417 20.48 7.85 -15.05
C GLN A 417 20.49 9.14 -15.87
N PHE A 418 19.47 9.99 -15.73
CA PHE A 418 19.47 11.32 -16.37
C PHE A 418 20.33 12.31 -15.59
N ALA A 419 20.23 12.33 -14.26
CA ALA A 419 20.96 13.26 -13.40
C ALA A 419 22.48 13.06 -13.49
N LYS A 420 22.98 11.83 -13.69
CA LYS A 420 24.43 11.59 -13.90
C LYS A 420 24.99 12.22 -15.19
N GLN A 421 24.12 12.64 -16.13
CA GLN A 421 24.52 13.23 -17.41
C GLN A 421 24.60 14.76 -17.36
N VAL A 422 24.27 15.40 -16.23
CA VAL A 422 24.21 16.86 -16.09
C VAL A 422 24.86 17.32 -14.78
N PRO A 423 25.42 18.55 -14.72
CA PRO A 423 26.16 19.03 -13.56
C PRO A 423 25.28 19.72 -12.48
N TYR A 424 23.96 19.60 -12.57
CA TYR A 424 22.99 20.28 -11.71
C TYR A 424 21.92 19.31 -11.19
N PRO A 425 21.20 19.64 -10.11
CA PRO A 425 20.04 18.85 -9.69
C PRO A 425 18.99 18.78 -10.79
N LEU A 426 18.45 17.59 -11.03
CA LEU A 426 17.43 17.35 -12.04
C LEU A 426 16.19 16.77 -11.40
N LYS A 427 15.05 17.43 -11.61
CA LYS A 427 13.73 16.87 -11.33
C LYS A 427 13.11 16.35 -12.61
N ILE A 428 12.74 15.08 -12.65
CA ILE A 428 11.91 14.54 -13.72
C ILE A 428 10.45 14.51 -13.28
N VAL A 429 9.56 14.87 -14.20
CA VAL A 429 8.11 14.80 -14.05
C VAL A 429 7.56 14.00 -15.22
N TRP A 430 6.83 12.94 -14.92
CA TRP A 430 6.03 12.23 -15.92
C TRP A 430 4.73 13.00 -16.14
N SER A 431 4.30 13.15 -17.39
CA SER A 431 2.93 13.65 -17.63
C SER A 431 1.93 12.58 -17.20
N ARG A 432 0.64 12.94 -17.04
CA ARG A 432 -0.41 11.94 -16.75
C ARG A 432 -0.49 10.86 -17.83
N GLU A 433 -0.26 11.25 -19.10
CA GLU A 433 -0.23 10.33 -20.24
C GLU A 433 0.91 9.33 -20.13
N GLU A 434 2.09 9.81 -19.75
CA GLU A 434 3.24 8.94 -19.51
C GLU A 434 3.00 8.04 -18.28
N ASP A 435 2.47 8.59 -17.19
CA ASP A 435 2.13 7.90 -15.95
C ASP A 435 1.22 6.70 -16.17
N ILE A 436 0.12 6.89 -16.92
CA ILE A 436 -0.82 5.81 -17.22
C ILE A 436 -0.25 4.82 -18.23
N THR A 437 0.38 5.28 -19.31
CA THR A 437 0.85 4.36 -20.38
C THR A 437 2.15 3.64 -20.07
N LYS A 438 2.87 4.07 -19.02
CA LYS A 438 4.08 3.45 -18.49
C LYS A 438 3.95 3.02 -17.04
N ASP A 439 2.72 2.84 -16.58
CA ASP A 439 2.45 2.24 -15.28
C ASP A 439 3.05 0.81 -15.21
N ARG A 440 3.17 0.29 -13.99
CA ARG A 440 3.38 -1.13 -13.72
C ARG A 440 2.03 -1.69 -13.31
N TYR A 441 1.36 -2.34 -14.25
CA TYR A 441 -0.06 -2.63 -14.11
C TYR A 441 -0.32 -3.76 -13.10
N ARG A 442 -1.45 -3.72 -12.39
CA ARG A 442 -1.97 -4.92 -11.74
C ARG A 442 -2.16 -5.99 -12.81
N PRO A 443 -1.74 -7.25 -12.61
CA PRO A 443 -1.84 -8.26 -13.64
C PRO A 443 -3.25 -8.62 -14.10
N ALA A 444 -3.37 -9.02 -15.36
CA ALA A 444 -4.50 -9.82 -15.79
C ALA A 444 -4.39 -11.25 -15.24
N TYR A 445 -5.53 -11.84 -14.89
CA TYR A 445 -5.62 -13.21 -14.37
C TYR A 445 -6.81 -13.94 -14.98
N VAL A 446 -6.69 -15.25 -15.10
CA VAL A 446 -7.80 -16.17 -15.33
C VAL A 446 -7.79 -17.23 -14.23
N ASP A 447 -8.95 -17.46 -13.63
CA ASP A 447 -9.15 -18.42 -12.56
C ASP A 447 -10.20 -19.44 -12.97
N LYS A 448 -9.99 -20.73 -12.69
CA LYS A 448 -11.00 -21.78 -12.86
C LYS A 448 -11.22 -22.52 -11.55
N LEU A 449 -12.47 -22.65 -11.14
CA LEU A 449 -12.88 -23.32 -9.93
C LEU A 449 -13.80 -24.48 -10.28
N THR A 450 -13.55 -25.63 -9.70
CA THR A 450 -14.40 -26.82 -9.79
C THR A 450 -14.71 -27.31 -8.38
N ALA A 451 -15.99 -27.29 -8.00
CA ALA A 451 -16.46 -27.81 -6.73
C ALA A 451 -17.21 -29.14 -6.90
N ALA A 452 -17.00 -30.05 -5.96
CA ALA A 452 -17.91 -31.15 -5.67
C ALA A 452 -18.96 -30.66 -4.66
N LEU A 453 -20.21 -31.04 -4.87
CA LEU A 453 -21.34 -30.60 -4.04
C LEU A 453 -22.03 -31.80 -3.38
N ASP A 454 -22.53 -31.60 -2.16
CA ASP A 454 -23.47 -32.52 -1.53
C ASP A 454 -24.91 -32.31 -2.07
N ASP A 455 -25.85 -33.15 -1.60
CA ASP A 455 -27.26 -33.09 -2.02
C ASP A 455 -27.98 -31.78 -1.64
N LYS A 456 -27.37 -30.99 -0.75
CA LYS A 456 -27.86 -29.66 -0.34
C LYS A 456 -27.16 -28.53 -1.08
N GLY A 457 -26.25 -28.83 -1.99
CA GLY A 457 -25.49 -27.86 -2.77
C GLY A 457 -24.29 -27.25 -2.04
N TYR A 458 -23.84 -27.81 -0.91
CA TYR A 458 -22.66 -27.35 -0.18
C TYR A 458 -21.37 -28.01 -0.69
N ILE A 459 -20.27 -27.27 -0.62
CA ILE A 459 -18.95 -27.72 -1.09
C ILE A 459 -18.41 -28.86 -0.22
N THR A 460 -18.11 -29.99 -0.85
CA THR A 460 -17.38 -31.12 -0.24
C THR A 460 -15.92 -31.15 -0.68
N ALA A 461 -15.62 -30.69 -1.89
CA ALA A 461 -14.26 -30.49 -2.37
C ALA A 461 -14.17 -29.30 -3.32
N LEU A 462 -13.04 -28.60 -3.34
CA LEU A 462 -12.78 -27.49 -4.26
C LEU A 462 -11.39 -27.62 -4.88
N GLN A 463 -11.33 -27.58 -6.21
CA GLN A 463 -10.11 -27.36 -6.96
C GLN A 463 -10.14 -25.97 -7.56
N HIS A 464 -9.13 -25.16 -7.26
CA HIS A 464 -8.96 -23.79 -7.76
C HIS A 464 -7.65 -23.72 -8.53
N ARG A 465 -7.70 -23.35 -9.81
CA ARG A 465 -6.53 -23.07 -10.63
C ARG A 465 -6.46 -21.58 -10.93
N ILE A 466 -5.30 -20.98 -10.61
CA ILE A 466 -4.96 -19.59 -10.93
C ILE A 466 -3.99 -19.59 -12.11
N VAL A 467 -4.26 -18.76 -13.12
CA VAL A 467 -3.34 -18.50 -14.23
C VAL A 467 -3.02 -17.02 -14.29
N GLY A 468 -1.73 -16.71 -14.26
CA GLY A 468 -1.24 -15.34 -14.34
C GLY A 468 0.21 -15.21 -13.87
N PRO A 469 0.74 -13.98 -13.80
CA PRO A 469 2.13 -13.75 -13.45
C PRO A 469 2.36 -13.85 -11.95
N ALA A 470 3.63 -13.97 -11.59
CA ALA A 470 4.12 -13.84 -10.23
C ALA A 470 4.85 -12.50 -10.09
N VAL A 471 4.28 -11.54 -9.35
CA VAL A 471 4.88 -10.21 -9.18
C VAL A 471 6.17 -10.32 -8.35
N VAL A 472 6.17 -11.19 -7.33
CA VAL A 472 7.34 -11.47 -6.48
C VAL A 472 8.52 -11.93 -7.33
N ALA A 473 8.28 -12.74 -8.37
CA ALA A 473 9.34 -13.27 -9.20
C ALA A 473 10.22 -12.22 -9.91
N ARG A 474 9.68 -11.02 -10.12
CA ARG A 474 10.42 -9.87 -10.66
C ARG A 474 10.90 -8.95 -9.54
N TRP A 475 10.04 -8.70 -8.55
CA TRP A 475 10.28 -7.67 -7.54
C TRP A 475 11.20 -8.18 -6.43
N ASP A 476 10.95 -9.38 -5.88
CA ASP A 476 11.77 -10.07 -4.87
C ASP A 476 11.94 -11.57 -5.24
N PRO A 477 12.74 -11.92 -6.26
CA PRO A 477 12.88 -13.31 -6.68
C PRO A 477 13.20 -14.32 -5.54
N PRO A 478 14.00 -13.96 -4.50
CA PRO A 478 14.24 -14.84 -3.35
C PRO A 478 13.02 -15.20 -2.50
N GLU A 479 11.93 -14.42 -2.55
CA GLU A 479 10.70 -14.67 -1.79
C GLU A 479 9.71 -15.60 -2.52
N LEU A 480 10.03 -16.03 -3.75
CA LEU A 480 9.28 -17.13 -4.37
C LEU A 480 9.48 -18.42 -3.58
N THR A 481 8.45 -19.25 -3.52
CA THR A 481 8.63 -20.62 -3.04
C THR A 481 9.63 -21.35 -3.92
N LYS A 482 10.23 -22.42 -3.39
CA LYS A 482 11.17 -23.27 -4.14
C LYS A 482 10.59 -23.78 -5.47
N ASP A 483 9.29 -24.02 -5.52
CA ASP A 483 8.59 -24.52 -6.71
C ASP A 483 8.11 -23.39 -7.64
N GLY A 484 8.38 -22.12 -7.28
CA GLY A 484 8.07 -20.94 -8.08
C GLY A 484 6.68 -20.35 -7.87
N TYR A 485 6.00 -20.69 -6.77
CA TYR A 485 4.71 -20.10 -6.39
C TYR A 485 4.92 -18.73 -5.73
N ASP A 486 4.04 -17.80 -6.04
CA ASP A 486 3.95 -16.48 -5.41
C ASP A 486 2.91 -16.54 -4.29
N GLU A 487 3.36 -16.51 -3.03
CA GLU A 487 2.48 -16.66 -1.86
C GLU A 487 1.50 -15.49 -1.69
N ASP A 488 1.73 -14.33 -2.31
CA ASP A 488 0.74 -13.24 -2.33
C ASP A 488 -0.60 -13.73 -2.91
N LEU A 489 -0.56 -14.63 -3.89
CA LEU A 489 -1.75 -15.19 -4.54
C LEU A 489 -2.62 -16.03 -3.60
N SER A 490 -2.12 -16.39 -2.41
CA SER A 490 -2.83 -17.19 -1.40
C SER A 490 -3.90 -16.40 -0.64
N LEU A 491 -3.78 -15.06 -0.60
CA LEU A 491 -4.75 -14.18 0.03
C LEU A 491 -6.11 -14.32 -0.66
N ALA A 492 -7.17 -14.50 0.15
CA ALA A 492 -8.53 -14.73 -0.30
C ALA A 492 -8.74 -15.97 -1.19
N THR A 493 -7.79 -16.92 -1.21
CA THR A 493 -7.95 -18.24 -1.83
C THR A 493 -7.70 -19.36 -0.83
N VAL A 494 -6.50 -19.41 -0.27
CA VAL A 494 -6.14 -20.27 0.87
C VAL A 494 -6.54 -19.61 2.18
N VAL A 495 -6.27 -18.31 2.30
CA VAL A 495 -6.63 -17.50 3.47
C VAL A 495 -8.03 -16.94 3.26
N THR A 496 -9.03 -17.66 3.77
CA THR A 496 -10.46 -17.38 3.56
C THR A 496 -11.25 -17.60 4.85
N PRO A 497 -12.40 -16.95 5.06
CA PRO A 497 -13.25 -17.21 6.21
C PRO A 497 -13.93 -18.60 6.15
N TYR A 498 -13.93 -19.25 4.98
CA TYR A 498 -14.59 -20.53 4.74
C TYR A 498 -13.71 -21.73 5.06
N THR A 499 -14.34 -22.83 5.46
CA THR A 499 -13.68 -24.13 5.57
C THR A 499 -14.10 -25.03 4.43
N TYR A 500 -13.14 -25.52 3.64
CA TYR A 500 -13.37 -26.56 2.63
C TYR A 500 -12.95 -27.93 3.19
N PRO A 501 -13.79 -28.99 3.07
CA PRO A 501 -13.42 -30.32 3.56
C PRO A 501 -12.20 -30.89 2.82
N ALA A 502 -12.21 -30.84 1.48
CA ALA A 502 -11.04 -31.07 0.63
C ALA A 502 -10.75 -29.86 -0.26
N TYR A 503 -9.48 -29.52 -0.44
CA TYR A 503 -9.06 -28.35 -1.21
C TYR A 503 -7.79 -28.63 -2.01
N ARG A 504 -7.70 -28.08 -3.22
CA ARG A 504 -6.48 -28.06 -4.01
C ARG A 504 -6.35 -26.71 -4.73
N LEU A 505 -5.22 -26.04 -4.52
CA LEU A 505 -4.83 -24.84 -5.24
C LEU A 505 -3.72 -25.16 -6.23
N GLU A 506 -3.92 -24.76 -7.48
CA GLU A 506 -2.95 -24.89 -8.55
C GLU A 506 -2.59 -23.51 -9.12
N PHE A 507 -1.32 -23.30 -9.43
CA PHE A 507 -0.83 -22.06 -10.04
C PHE A 507 -0.09 -22.37 -11.35
N ALA A 508 -0.63 -21.86 -12.45
CA ALA A 508 0.02 -21.90 -13.75
C ALA A 508 0.59 -20.51 -14.06
N ARG A 509 1.90 -20.36 -13.88
CA ARG A 509 2.58 -19.08 -14.07
C ARG A 509 2.61 -18.67 -15.55
N ARG A 510 2.13 -17.47 -15.86
CA ARG A 510 2.12 -16.85 -17.19
C ARG A 510 2.44 -15.37 -17.10
N GLU A 511 3.60 -14.97 -17.62
CA GLU A 511 4.01 -13.57 -17.65
C GLU A 511 3.38 -12.85 -18.85
N ALA A 512 2.83 -11.66 -18.64
CA ALA A 512 2.25 -10.88 -19.74
C ALA A 512 3.36 -10.38 -20.68
N PRO A 513 3.39 -10.79 -21.96
CA PRO A 513 4.41 -10.34 -22.90
C PRO A 513 4.33 -8.82 -23.09
N GLY A 514 5.47 -8.15 -23.02
CA GLY A 514 5.55 -6.70 -23.26
C GLY A 514 4.86 -5.82 -22.21
N ILE A 515 4.55 -6.36 -21.03
CA ILE A 515 3.99 -5.62 -19.91
C ILE A 515 4.74 -5.98 -18.63
N THR A 516 5.23 -4.98 -17.90
CA THR A 516 5.64 -5.18 -16.50
C THR A 516 4.45 -5.03 -15.58
N THR A 517 4.23 -6.05 -14.76
CA THR A 517 3.19 -6.04 -13.75
C THR A 517 3.71 -5.72 -12.36
N ALA A 518 2.86 -5.14 -11.51
CA ALA A 518 3.16 -4.81 -10.12
C ALA A 518 1.96 -5.04 -9.19
N TRP A 519 2.20 -4.95 -7.89
CA TRP A 519 1.14 -4.92 -6.90
C TRP A 519 0.34 -3.63 -7.02
N TRP A 520 -0.97 -3.76 -6.88
CA TRP A 520 -1.95 -2.68 -6.86
C TRP A 520 -2.80 -2.82 -5.60
N ARG A 521 -3.27 -1.70 -5.04
CA ARG A 521 -3.95 -1.64 -3.72
C ARG A 521 -4.97 -2.76 -3.57
N GLY A 522 -4.70 -3.70 -2.66
CA GLY A 522 -5.48 -4.94 -2.59
C GLY A 522 -4.66 -6.20 -2.73
N VAL A 523 -3.49 -6.12 -3.37
CA VAL A 523 -2.54 -7.22 -3.64
C VAL A 523 -3.29 -8.50 -4.08
N GLY A 524 -2.88 -9.68 -3.62
CA GLY A 524 -3.60 -10.93 -3.89
C GLY A 524 -5.08 -10.93 -3.46
N GLY A 525 -5.45 -10.15 -2.44
CA GLY A 525 -6.83 -10.06 -1.94
C GLY A 525 -7.84 -9.57 -2.99
N THR A 526 -7.52 -8.52 -3.74
CA THR A 526 -8.41 -8.02 -4.82
C THR A 526 -8.63 -9.02 -5.94
N ARG A 527 -7.64 -9.89 -6.19
CA ARG A 527 -7.74 -10.96 -7.17
C ARG A 527 -8.57 -12.12 -6.65
N GLY A 528 -8.24 -12.62 -5.45
CA GLY A 528 -8.88 -13.80 -4.87
C GLY A 528 -10.35 -13.58 -4.52
N LEU A 529 -10.70 -12.43 -3.95
CA LEU A 529 -12.06 -12.18 -3.46
C LEU A 529 -13.10 -12.11 -4.57
N PHE A 530 -12.82 -11.43 -5.69
CA PHE A 530 -13.75 -11.39 -6.83
C PHE A 530 -14.17 -12.79 -7.26
N VAL A 531 -13.18 -13.70 -7.31
CA VAL A 531 -13.33 -15.07 -7.78
C VAL A 531 -14.06 -15.92 -6.73
N VAL A 532 -13.58 -15.94 -5.49
CA VAL A 532 -14.12 -16.80 -4.43
C VAL A 532 -15.52 -16.36 -4.02
N GLU A 533 -15.75 -15.07 -3.76
CA GLU A 533 -17.08 -14.59 -3.35
C GLU A 533 -18.11 -14.64 -4.46
N GLY A 534 -17.69 -14.47 -5.72
CA GLY A 534 -18.56 -14.71 -6.87
C GLY A 534 -18.97 -16.18 -6.97
N PHE A 535 -18.01 -17.10 -6.83
CA PHE A 535 -18.27 -18.53 -6.91
C PHE A 535 -19.15 -19.04 -5.76
N ILE A 536 -18.93 -18.56 -4.53
CA ILE A 536 -19.77 -18.87 -3.37
C ILE A 536 -21.21 -18.39 -3.58
N ASP A 537 -21.41 -17.21 -4.17
CA ASP A 537 -22.75 -16.70 -4.48
C ASP A 537 -23.47 -17.49 -5.58
N GLU A 538 -22.71 -17.98 -6.57
CA GLU A 538 -23.23 -18.89 -7.59
C GLU A 538 -23.67 -20.24 -7.01
N LEU A 539 -22.90 -20.78 -6.06
CA LEU A 539 -23.27 -22.00 -5.34
C LEU A 539 -24.50 -21.82 -4.45
N ALA A 540 -24.61 -20.69 -3.75
CA ALA A 540 -25.81 -20.38 -2.97
C ALA A 540 -27.07 -20.39 -3.83
N ALA A 541 -27.04 -19.74 -5.01
CA ALA A 541 -28.18 -19.77 -5.92
C ALA A 541 -28.49 -21.16 -6.48
N ARG A 542 -27.46 -21.97 -6.78
CA ARG A 542 -27.64 -23.36 -7.23
C ARG A 542 -28.25 -24.26 -6.16
N ALA A 543 -27.91 -24.02 -4.90
CA ALA A 543 -28.53 -24.67 -3.75
C ALA A 543 -29.97 -24.18 -3.49
N GLY A 544 -30.45 -23.15 -4.19
CA GLY A 544 -31.70 -22.46 -3.86
C GLY A 544 -31.67 -21.79 -2.49
N ALA A 545 -30.47 -21.49 -1.98
CA ALA A 545 -30.25 -20.94 -0.65
C ALA A 545 -30.11 -19.41 -0.68
N ASP A 546 -30.57 -18.75 0.38
CA ASP A 546 -30.25 -17.35 0.63
C ASP A 546 -28.72 -17.18 0.76
N PRO A 547 -28.10 -16.20 0.07
CA PRO A 547 -26.64 -16.08 0.01
C PRO A 547 -25.99 -15.68 1.33
N VAL A 548 -26.72 -15.06 2.27
CA VAL A 548 -26.24 -14.83 3.65
C VAL A 548 -26.33 -16.13 4.44
N ALA A 549 -27.44 -16.86 4.35
CA ALA A 549 -27.62 -18.14 5.02
C ALA A 549 -26.61 -19.20 4.57
N TYR A 550 -26.28 -19.24 3.28
CA TYR A 550 -25.26 -20.15 2.72
C TYR A 550 -23.88 -19.85 3.32
N ARG A 551 -23.46 -18.57 3.33
CA ARG A 551 -22.19 -18.13 3.94
C ARG A 551 -22.17 -18.42 5.45
N ARG A 552 -23.27 -18.15 6.15
CA ARG A 552 -23.45 -18.46 7.58
C ARG A 552 -23.16 -19.93 7.87
N ALA A 553 -23.73 -20.84 7.07
CA ALA A 553 -23.50 -22.28 7.23
C ALA A 553 -22.02 -22.67 7.01
N MET A 554 -21.33 -22.01 6.08
CA MET A 554 -19.92 -22.27 5.81
C MET A 554 -18.94 -21.74 6.86
N VAL A 555 -19.36 -20.77 7.68
CA VAL A 555 -18.50 -20.10 8.68
C VAL A 555 -18.93 -20.34 10.13
N GLN A 556 -19.77 -21.34 10.41
CA GLN A 556 -20.28 -21.61 11.77
C GLN A 556 -19.18 -21.81 12.82
N ASN A 557 -18.04 -22.36 12.41
CA ASN A 557 -16.88 -22.58 13.28
C ASN A 557 -15.92 -21.39 13.34
N ASN A 558 -16.29 -20.25 12.74
CA ASN A 558 -15.53 -19.02 12.72
C ASN A 558 -16.38 -17.88 13.31
N PRO A 559 -16.37 -17.69 14.64
CA PRO A 559 -17.26 -16.76 15.32
C PRO A 559 -17.04 -15.30 14.92
N ARG A 560 -15.81 -14.89 14.56
CA ARG A 560 -15.52 -13.52 14.11
C ARG A 560 -16.08 -13.26 12.71
N ALA A 561 -15.90 -14.20 11.78
CA ALA A 561 -16.50 -14.12 10.45
C ALA A 561 -18.03 -14.12 10.52
N LEU A 562 -18.61 -14.99 11.36
CA LEU A 562 -20.04 -15.02 11.61
C LEU A 562 -20.54 -13.69 12.20
N ALA A 563 -19.84 -13.12 13.17
CA ALA A 563 -20.24 -11.87 13.82
C ALA A 563 -20.29 -10.69 12.84
N VAL A 564 -19.28 -10.54 11.96
CA VAL A 564 -19.33 -9.48 10.93
C VAL A 564 -20.44 -9.74 9.91
N LEU A 565 -20.66 -11.00 9.51
CA LEU A 565 -21.73 -11.36 8.56
C LEU A 565 -23.11 -11.01 9.13
N GLU A 566 -23.42 -11.45 10.36
CA GLU A 566 -24.69 -11.15 11.01
C GLU A 566 -24.86 -9.65 11.22
N ARG A 567 -23.79 -8.95 11.63
CA ARG A 567 -23.86 -7.52 11.86
C ARG A 567 -24.15 -6.75 10.58
N ALA A 568 -23.45 -7.06 9.49
CA ALA A 568 -23.71 -6.43 8.19
C ALA A 568 -25.13 -6.73 7.71
N ALA A 569 -25.58 -7.99 7.82
CA ALA A 569 -26.93 -8.41 7.44
C ALA A 569 -28.01 -7.66 8.23
N ALA A 570 -27.89 -7.58 9.56
CA ALA A 570 -28.83 -6.85 10.40
C ALA A 570 -28.89 -5.36 10.05
N ASP A 571 -27.74 -4.68 9.99
CA ASP A 571 -27.68 -3.23 9.76
C ASP A 571 -28.09 -2.83 8.32
N ALA A 572 -27.91 -3.74 7.36
CA ALA A 572 -28.42 -3.57 5.99
C ALA A 572 -29.93 -3.86 5.86
N GLY A 573 -30.56 -4.44 6.88
CA GLY A 573 -31.95 -4.90 6.82
C GLY A 573 -32.12 -6.12 5.93
N TRP A 574 -31.14 -7.03 5.88
CA TRP A 574 -31.25 -8.26 5.10
C TRP A 574 -32.50 -9.06 5.52
N GLY A 575 -33.26 -9.56 4.55
CA GLY A 575 -34.56 -10.19 4.77
C GLY A 575 -35.77 -9.23 4.75
N THR A 576 -35.56 -7.91 4.74
CA THR A 576 -36.65 -6.97 4.42
C THR A 576 -36.76 -6.77 2.90
N PRO A 577 -37.97 -6.51 2.37
CA PRO A 577 -38.13 -6.12 0.98
C PRO A 577 -37.32 -4.85 0.65
N VAL A 578 -36.78 -4.79 -0.55
CA VAL A 578 -36.20 -3.57 -1.15
C VAL A 578 -37.21 -2.89 -2.07
N PRO A 579 -37.06 -1.58 -2.34
CA PRO A 579 -37.85 -0.90 -3.36
C PRO A 579 -37.80 -1.63 -4.71
N LYS A 580 -38.91 -1.57 -5.47
CA LYS A 580 -39.00 -2.20 -6.80
C LYS A 580 -37.84 -1.74 -7.70
N GLY A 581 -37.19 -2.68 -8.38
CA GLY A 581 -36.06 -2.42 -9.27
C GLY A 581 -34.69 -2.42 -8.56
N ARG A 582 -34.65 -2.58 -7.23
CA ARG A 582 -33.42 -2.73 -6.46
C ARG A 582 -33.13 -4.17 -6.12
N ALA A 583 -31.85 -4.45 -5.87
CA ALA A 583 -31.38 -5.73 -5.36
C ALA A 583 -30.25 -5.53 -4.35
N ARG A 584 -29.96 -6.57 -3.57
CA ARG A 584 -28.84 -6.59 -2.63
C ARG A 584 -27.87 -7.72 -2.97
N GLY A 585 -26.58 -7.43 -2.90
CA GLY A 585 -25.50 -8.42 -2.93
C GLY A 585 -24.74 -8.45 -1.62
N VAL A 586 -24.12 -9.58 -1.29
CA VAL A 586 -23.30 -9.78 -0.10
C VAL A 586 -21.90 -10.27 -0.48
N ALA A 587 -20.89 -9.83 0.27
CA ALA A 587 -19.54 -10.38 0.26
C ALA A 587 -19.02 -10.55 1.69
N LEU A 588 -18.27 -11.62 1.95
CA LEU A 588 -17.60 -11.91 3.21
C LEU A 588 -16.12 -12.22 2.95
N GLN A 589 -15.23 -11.67 3.77
CA GLN A 589 -13.80 -11.85 3.61
C GLN A 589 -13.04 -11.99 4.93
N PHE A 590 -11.88 -12.63 4.83
CA PHE A 590 -10.79 -12.57 5.78
C PHE A 590 -9.53 -12.26 4.98
N ALA A 591 -9.01 -11.04 5.13
CA ALA A 591 -7.84 -10.57 4.41
C ALA A 591 -7.04 -9.62 5.30
N PHE A 592 -5.71 -9.69 5.21
CA PHE A 592 -4.81 -8.81 5.97
C PHE A 592 -5.01 -8.89 7.49
N GLY A 593 -5.42 -10.05 8.03
CA GLY A 593 -5.72 -10.21 9.46
C GLY A 593 -7.07 -9.62 9.90
N SER A 594 -7.90 -9.13 8.96
CA SER A 594 -9.17 -8.46 9.23
C SER A 594 -10.34 -9.23 8.62
N TYR A 595 -11.42 -9.40 9.39
CA TYR A 595 -12.70 -9.90 8.89
C TYR A 595 -13.57 -8.73 8.44
N MET A 596 -14.24 -8.86 7.31
CA MET A 596 -15.25 -7.89 6.89
C MET A 596 -16.39 -8.58 6.15
N ALA A 597 -17.62 -8.19 6.45
CA ALA A 597 -18.77 -8.47 5.61
C ALA A 597 -19.32 -7.17 5.04
N SER A 598 -19.81 -7.20 3.81
CA SER A 598 -20.40 -6.04 3.16
C SER A 598 -21.64 -6.40 2.38
N ILE A 599 -22.63 -5.49 2.37
CA ILE A 599 -23.87 -5.61 1.62
C ILE A 599 -24.09 -4.32 0.83
N ALA A 600 -24.35 -4.46 -0.47
CA ALA A 600 -24.63 -3.35 -1.36
C ALA A 600 -26.07 -3.44 -1.85
N GLU A 601 -26.84 -2.37 -1.65
CA GLU A 601 -28.14 -2.16 -2.29
C GLU A 601 -27.95 -1.32 -3.55
N ILE A 602 -28.31 -1.89 -4.70
CA ILE A 602 -28.13 -1.25 -6.00
C ILE A 602 -29.42 -1.22 -6.80
N GLU A 603 -29.41 -0.41 -7.84
CA GLU A 603 -30.38 -0.39 -8.93
C GLU A 603 -29.62 -0.40 -10.26
N MET A 604 -30.19 -1.06 -11.25
CA MET A 604 -29.67 -1.05 -12.63
C MET A 604 -30.76 -0.57 -13.59
N PRO A 605 -30.87 0.76 -13.82
CA PRO A 605 -31.85 1.32 -14.75
C PRO A 605 -31.69 0.81 -16.19
N SER A 606 -30.47 0.43 -16.56
CA SER A 606 -30.12 -0.22 -17.81
C SER A 606 -28.99 -1.25 -17.58
N PRO A 607 -28.69 -2.14 -18.54
CA PRO A 607 -27.58 -3.09 -18.41
C PRO A 607 -26.21 -2.42 -18.18
N ASP A 608 -26.06 -1.16 -18.57
CA ASP A 608 -24.79 -0.42 -18.61
C ASP A 608 -24.70 0.64 -17.50
N GLU A 609 -25.74 0.77 -16.66
CA GLU A 609 -25.82 1.78 -15.61
C GLU A 609 -26.09 1.13 -14.25
N VAL A 610 -25.27 1.47 -13.27
CA VAL A 610 -25.38 0.98 -11.89
C VAL A 610 -25.46 2.15 -10.94
N ILE A 611 -26.51 2.19 -10.13
CA ILE A 611 -26.70 3.15 -9.06
C ILE A 611 -26.50 2.42 -7.74
N ILE A 612 -25.50 2.84 -6.95
CA ILE A 612 -25.23 2.29 -5.62
C ILE A 612 -25.94 3.16 -4.58
N HIS A 613 -27.04 2.67 -4.02
CA HIS A 613 -27.84 3.43 -3.05
C HIS A 613 -27.23 3.39 -1.66
N ARG A 614 -26.76 2.21 -1.24
CA ARG A 614 -26.24 2.01 0.11
C ARG A 614 -25.23 0.87 0.12
N VAL A 615 -24.13 1.07 0.82
CA VAL A 615 -23.21 -0.01 1.20
C VAL A 615 -23.16 -0.07 2.72
N THR A 616 -23.37 -1.24 3.31
CA THR A 616 -23.19 -1.49 4.74
C THR A 616 -22.01 -2.44 4.91
N ALA A 617 -21.03 -2.06 5.72
CA ALA A 617 -19.85 -2.87 5.99
C ALA A 617 -19.64 -3.04 7.50
N ALA A 618 -19.52 -4.27 7.97
CA ALA A 618 -19.09 -4.58 9.32
C ALA A 618 -17.67 -5.15 9.28
N VAL A 619 -16.76 -4.57 10.06
CA VAL A 619 -15.33 -4.92 10.06
C VAL A 619 -14.85 -5.25 11.47
N ASP A 620 -14.11 -6.34 11.60
CA ASP A 620 -13.32 -6.68 12.78
C ASP A 620 -11.85 -6.79 12.37
N CYS A 621 -11.08 -5.75 12.70
CA CYS A 621 -9.64 -5.67 12.47
C CYS A 621 -8.84 -5.78 13.78
N GLY A 622 -9.36 -6.44 14.81
CA GLY A 622 -8.69 -6.51 16.11
C GLY A 622 -8.75 -5.17 16.88
N GLN A 623 -7.75 -4.93 17.72
CA GLN A 623 -7.64 -3.69 18.49
C GLN A 623 -7.47 -2.48 17.56
N VAL A 624 -8.52 -1.68 17.44
CA VAL A 624 -8.49 -0.47 16.63
C VAL A 624 -7.63 0.60 17.28
N ILE A 625 -6.77 1.25 16.49
CA ILE A 625 -5.94 2.37 16.96
C ILE A 625 -6.72 3.67 16.86
N ASN A 626 -7.21 4.01 15.66
CA ASN A 626 -8.07 5.16 15.41
C ASN A 626 -9.28 4.73 14.58
N PRO A 627 -10.50 4.67 15.16
CA PRO A 627 -11.70 4.23 14.45
C PRO A 627 -12.07 5.09 13.24
N ASP A 628 -11.76 6.39 13.26
CA ASP A 628 -12.07 7.30 12.16
C ASP A 628 -11.27 6.95 10.89
N GLN A 629 -10.00 6.57 11.07
CA GLN A 629 -9.16 6.12 9.96
C GLN A 629 -9.60 4.78 9.38
N VAL A 630 -10.05 3.85 10.23
CA VAL A 630 -10.61 2.56 9.76
C VAL A 630 -11.83 2.80 8.87
N ILE A 631 -12.74 3.68 9.31
CA ILE A 631 -13.93 4.06 8.54
C ILE A 631 -13.53 4.68 7.20
N ALA A 632 -12.69 5.72 7.23
CA ALA A 632 -12.25 6.42 6.01
C ALA A 632 -11.52 5.49 5.02
N GLN A 633 -10.72 4.53 5.52
CA GLN A 633 -10.02 3.55 4.70
C GLN A 633 -10.98 2.58 3.99
N ILE A 634 -12.06 2.17 4.66
CA ILE A 634 -13.09 1.32 4.07
C ILE A 634 -13.91 2.10 3.05
N GLU A 635 -14.36 3.31 3.38
CA GLU A 635 -15.14 4.17 2.47
C GLU A 635 -14.36 4.48 1.19
N GLY A 636 -13.15 5.03 1.33
CA GLY A 636 -12.29 5.35 0.19
C GLY A 636 -11.84 4.09 -0.56
N GLY A 637 -11.63 2.98 0.16
CA GLY A 637 -11.30 1.69 -0.44
C GLY A 637 -12.41 1.15 -1.33
N LEU A 638 -13.66 1.17 -0.84
CA LEU A 638 -14.85 0.74 -1.59
C LEU A 638 -15.05 1.58 -2.85
N ILE A 639 -14.98 2.91 -2.76
CA ILE A 639 -15.13 3.81 -3.92
C ILE A 639 -14.05 3.53 -4.98
N PHE A 640 -12.80 3.40 -4.55
CA PHE A 640 -11.68 3.07 -5.44
C PHE A 640 -11.88 1.70 -6.12
N GLY A 641 -12.31 0.70 -5.35
CA GLY A 641 -12.59 -0.64 -5.87
C GLY A 641 -13.81 -0.71 -6.79
N PHE A 642 -14.87 0.05 -6.55
CA PHE A 642 -16.04 0.10 -7.43
C PHE A 642 -15.71 0.77 -8.76
N SER A 643 -14.91 1.84 -8.75
CA SER A 643 -14.37 2.43 -9.99
C SER A 643 -13.64 1.37 -10.81
N ALA A 644 -12.76 0.60 -10.16
CA ALA A 644 -11.98 -0.43 -10.83
C ALA A 644 -12.84 -1.57 -11.37
N ALA A 645 -13.82 -2.01 -10.57
CA ALA A 645 -14.75 -3.06 -10.95
C ALA A 645 -15.63 -2.67 -12.13
N LEU A 646 -15.98 -1.38 -12.29
CA LEU A 646 -16.87 -0.92 -13.36
C LEU A 646 -16.14 -0.49 -14.64
N TYR A 647 -14.95 0.13 -14.55
CA TYR A 647 -14.40 0.91 -15.68
C TYR A 647 -12.91 0.72 -16.02
N ASN A 648 -12.04 0.38 -15.07
CA ASN A 648 -10.60 0.75 -15.17
C ASN A 648 -9.66 -0.20 -15.94
N GLU A 649 -10.16 -0.98 -16.88
CA GLU A 649 -9.30 -1.84 -17.70
C GLU A 649 -8.27 -1.05 -18.50
N ILE A 650 -7.03 -1.55 -18.49
CA ILE A 650 -5.98 -1.18 -19.42
C ILE A 650 -5.94 -2.20 -20.56
N THR A 651 -6.06 -1.70 -21.79
CA THR A 651 -5.98 -2.51 -23.00
C THR A 651 -4.76 -2.17 -23.83
N LEU A 652 -4.28 -3.17 -24.58
CA LEU A 652 -3.20 -3.06 -25.55
C LEU A 652 -3.70 -3.29 -26.98
N GLU A 653 -3.13 -2.50 -27.89
CA GLU A 653 -3.20 -2.68 -29.34
C GLU A 653 -1.82 -2.35 -29.94
N ASN A 654 -1.29 -3.23 -30.80
CA ASN A 654 0.05 -3.12 -31.38
C ASN A 654 1.18 -2.86 -30.35
N GLY A 655 1.10 -3.52 -29.20
CA GLY A 655 2.04 -3.40 -28.08
C GLY A 655 1.92 -2.10 -27.28
N ARG A 656 0.89 -1.27 -27.54
CA ARG A 656 0.72 0.06 -26.94
C ARG A 656 -0.53 0.09 -26.07
N VAL A 657 -0.42 0.73 -24.92
CA VAL A 657 -1.59 1.02 -24.07
C VAL A 657 -2.50 2.05 -24.74
N GLN A 658 -3.81 1.78 -24.70
CA GLN A 658 -4.81 2.60 -25.38
C GLN A 658 -5.32 3.75 -24.51
N GLN A 659 -5.48 3.51 -23.21
CA GLN A 659 -5.92 4.52 -22.26
C GLN A 659 -4.76 5.41 -21.83
N GLN A 660 -4.93 6.73 -21.90
CA GLN A 660 -3.83 7.68 -21.69
C GLN A 660 -4.09 8.64 -20.54
N ASN A 661 -5.34 9.02 -20.28
CA ASN A 661 -5.67 10.03 -19.26
C ASN A 661 -7.10 9.80 -18.75
N PHE A 662 -7.57 10.49 -17.72
CA PHE A 662 -8.89 10.28 -17.08
C PHE A 662 -10.11 10.44 -17.99
N ASN A 663 -9.94 10.99 -19.19
CA ASN A 663 -10.95 11.05 -20.24
C ASN A 663 -11.07 9.74 -21.04
N THR A 664 -9.99 8.96 -21.12
CA THR A 664 -9.93 7.65 -21.82
C THR A 664 -9.82 6.47 -20.84
N TRP A 665 -9.33 6.72 -19.63
CA TRP A 665 -9.34 5.83 -18.47
C TRP A 665 -10.33 6.37 -17.44
N ARG A 666 -11.60 5.95 -17.52
CA ARG A 666 -12.68 6.54 -16.71
C ARG A 666 -12.54 6.15 -15.24
N VAL A 667 -12.47 7.15 -14.36
CA VAL A 667 -12.71 6.96 -12.92
C VAL A 667 -14.16 7.25 -12.56
N MET A 668 -14.68 6.57 -11.54
CA MET A 668 -15.97 6.88 -10.95
C MET A 668 -16.05 8.37 -10.56
N ARG A 669 -17.19 9.01 -10.86
CA ARG A 669 -17.46 10.42 -10.57
C ARG A 669 -18.32 10.57 -9.31
N MET A 670 -18.39 11.77 -8.74
CA MET A 670 -19.12 12.03 -7.49
C MET A 670 -20.60 11.64 -7.56
N ASN A 671 -21.25 11.81 -8.71
CA ASN A 671 -22.65 11.43 -8.92
C ASN A 671 -22.86 9.90 -9.06
N GLU A 672 -21.79 9.13 -9.22
CA GLU A 672 -21.78 7.67 -9.36
C GLU A 672 -21.30 6.97 -8.08
N ALA A 673 -20.68 7.72 -7.16
CA ALA A 673 -20.28 7.21 -5.86
C ALA A 673 -21.50 6.70 -5.07
N PRO A 674 -21.32 5.70 -4.17
CA PRO A 674 -22.38 5.24 -3.30
C PRO A 674 -23.04 6.41 -2.57
N ARG A 675 -24.37 6.50 -2.64
CA ARG A 675 -25.10 7.60 -1.98
C ARG A 675 -24.93 7.59 -0.46
N ARG A 676 -24.61 6.41 0.09
CA ARG A 676 -24.36 6.19 1.51
C ARG A 676 -23.44 4.99 1.70
N ILE A 677 -22.45 5.13 2.57
CA ILE A 677 -21.63 4.03 3.09
C ILE A 677 -21.76 4.04 4.61
N ASP A 678 -22.23 2.94 5.18
CA ASP A 678 -22.31 2.75 6.63
C ASP A 678 -21.21 1.75 7.03
N VAL A 679 -20.21 2.21 7.77
CA VAL A 679 -19.13 1.35 8.28
C VAL A 679 -19.29 1.16 9.78
N VAL A 680 -19.30 -0.10 10.19
CA VAL A 680 -19.38 -0.53 11.58
C VAL A 680 -18.08 -1.21 11.96
N VAL A 681 -17.38 -0.63 12.94
CA VAL A 681 -16.20 -1.23 13.54
C VAL A 681 -16.63 -2.11 14.71
N MET A 682 -16.33 -3.40 14.64
CA MET A 682 -16.64 -4.38 15.68
C MET A 682 -15.68 -4.20 16.86
N PRO A 683 -16.17 -4.30 18.11
CA PRO A 683 -15.30 -4.34 19.27
C PRO A 683 -14.48 -5.64 19.24
N SER A 684 -13.18 -5.53 19.46
CA SER A 684 -12.27 -6.68 19.46
C SER A 684 -11.09 -6.45 20.40
N LYS A 685 -10.59 -7.55 20.98
CA LYS A 685 -9.40 -7.57 21.85
C LYS A 685 -8.22 -8.31 21.20
N GLU A 686 -8.41 -8.81 19.98
CA GLU A 686 -7.37 -9.46 19.20
C GLU A 686 -6.30 -8.45 18.79
N ASP A 687 -5.12 -8.93 18.43
CA ASP A 687 -4.09 -8.08 17.85
C ASP A 687 -4.61 -7.39 16.57
N PRO A 688 -4.19 -6.15 16.29
CA PRO A 688 -4.67 -5.40 15.15
C PRO A 688 -4.29 -6.08 13.83
N GLY A 689 -5.27 -6.13 12.92
CA GLY A 689 -5.08 -6.45 11.51
C GLY A 689 -4.87 -5.20 10.65
N GLY A 690 -4.54 -5.43 9.38
CA GLY A 690 -4.41 -4.40 8.36
C GLY A 690 -5.76 -3.94 7.78
N ILE A 691 -5.87 -2.66 7.43
CA ILE A 691 -7.09 -2.06 6.85
C ILE A 691 -6.86 -1.33 5.51
N GLY A 692 -5.61 -1.16 5.08
CA GLY A 692 -5.24 -0.38 3.89
C GLY A 692 -6.00 -0.79 2.62
N GLU A 693 -6.29 -2.08 2.53
CA GLU A 693 -6.69 -2.77 1.30
C GLU A 693 -8.06 -3.45 1.39
N VAL A 694 -8.59 -3.57 2.61
CA VAL A 694 -9.80 -4.34 2.96
C VAL A 694 -11.03 -3.86 2.18
N GLY A 695 -11.28 -2.54 2.15
CA GLY A 695 -12.42 -1.97 1.42
C GLY A 695 -12.32 -2.14 -0.11
N THR A 696 -11.11 -2.01 -0.66
CA THR A 696 -10.86 -2.15 -2.10
C THR A 696 -11.10 -3.57 -2.57
N ALA A 697 -10.64 -4.56 -1.80
CA ALA A 697 -10.74 -5.96 -2.18
C ALA A 697 -12.19 -6.49 -2.15
N ALA A 698 -13.05 -5.93 -1.29
CA ALA A 698 -14.47 -6.30 -1.20
C ALA A 698 -15.33 -5.79 -2.37
N ALA A 699 -14.91 -4.70 -3.03
CA ALA A 699 -15.78 -3.92 -3.91
C ALA A 699 -16.27 -4.71 -5.14
N ALA A 700 -15.35 -5.38 -5.85
CA ALA A 700 -15.67 -6.13 -7.07
C ALA A 700 -16.66 -7.28 -6.85
N PRO A 701 -16.42 -8.24 -5.93
CA PRO A 701 -17.39 -9.32 -5.69
C PRO A 701 -18.72 -8.80 -5.15
N LEU A 702 -18.69 -7.80 -4.26
CA LEU A 702 -19.91 -7.21 -3.70
C LEU A 702 -20.82 -6.66 -4.80
N LEU A 703 -20.24 -5.91 -5.72
CA LEU A 703 -20.98 -5.30 -6.82
C LEU A 703 -21.43 -6.35 -7.84
N ALA A 704 -20.58 -7.33 -8.17
CA ALA A 704 -20.92 -8.43 -9.06
C ALA A 704 -22.11 -9.25 -8.54
N ASN A 705 -22.13 -9.57 -7.24
CA ASN A 705 -23.22 -10.31 -6.60
C ASN A 705 -24.51 -9.48 -6.58
N ALA A 706 -24.43 -8.18 -6.30
CA ALA A 706 -25.59 -7.28 -6.32
C ALA A 706 -26.17 -7.12 -7.73
N MET A 707 -25.31 -6.98 -8.75
CA MET A 707 -25.70 -6.92 -10.17
C MET A 707 -26.30 -8.23 -10.65
N ALA A 708 -25.78 -9.37 -10.17
CA ALA A 708 -26.35 -10.67 -10.48
C ALA A 708 -27.76 -10.84 -9.89
N ALA A 709 -27.97 -10.40 -8.64
CA ALA A 709 -29.29 -10.39 -8.02
C ALA A 709 -30.28 -9.45 -8.75
N ALA A 710 -29.80 -8.32 -9.30
CA ALA A 710 -30.63 -7.38 -10.05
C ALA A 710 -31.03 -7.88 -11.46
N GLN A 711 -30.11 -8.55 -12.15
CA GLN A 711 -30.26 -8.90 -13.58
C GLN A 711 -30.52 -10.39 -13.83
N GLY A 712 -30.37 -11.26 -12.83
CA GLY A 712 -30.56 -12.70 -12.97
C GLY A 712 -29.48 -13.40 -13.80
N ARG A 713 -28.29 -12.81 -13.95
CA ARG A 713 -27.15 -13.37 -14.70
C ARG A 713 -25.84 -13.16 -13.95
N ARG A 714 -24.82 -13.96 -14.25
CA ARG A 714 -23.51 -13.89 -13.58
C ARG A 714 -22.53 -12.99 -14.31
N TYR A 715 -21.65 -12.34 -13.53
CA TYR A 715 -20.61 -11.44 -14.01
C TYR A 715 -19.27 -12.04 -13.60
N ARG A 716 -18.58 -12.67 -14.56
CA ARG A 716 -17.34 -13.41 -14.31
C ARG A 716 -16.11 -12.71 -14.87
N SER A 717 -16.30 -11.62 -15.60
CA SER A 717 -15.21 -10.81 -16.15
C SER A 717 -15.22 -9.42 -15.53
N LEU A 718 -14.04 -8.90 -15.18
CA LEU A 718 -13.86 -7.48 -14.92
C LEU A 718 -13.37 -6.76 -16.19
N PRO A 719 -13.76 -5.48 -16.41
CA PRO A 719 -14.76 -4.73 -15.65
C PRO A 719 -16.19 -5.26 -15.86
N LEU A 720 -17.08 -5.10 -14.87
CA LEU A 720 -18.43 -5.67 -14.83
C LEU A 720 -19.33 -5.15 -15.94
N LEU A 721 -19.12 -3.91 -16.39
CA LEU A 721 -19.85 -3.30 -17.51
C LEU A 721 -19.18 -3.57 -18.87
N SER A 722 -18.17 -4.42 -18.92
CA SER A 722 -17.58 -4.86 -20.19
C SER A 722 -18.58 -5.68 -21.00
N ALA A 723 -18.54 -5.52 -22.33
CA ALA A 723 -19.25 -6.40 -23.27
C ALA A 723 -18.86 -7.88 -23.12
N ARG A 724 -17.70 -8.19 -22.52
CA ARG A 724 -17.34 -9.59 -22.18
C ARG A 724 -18.27 -10.24 -21.16
N ASN A 725 -19.10 -9.47 -20.45
CA ASN A 725 -20.14 -10.00 -19.56
C ASN A 725 -21.52 -10.11 -20.24
N THR A 726 -21.69 -9.76 -21.53
CA THR A 726 -22.99 -9.90 -22.21
C THR A 726 -23.20 -11.28 -22.83
N GLU A 727 -22.16 -12.09 -22.94
CA GLU A 727 -22.21 -13.49 -23.37
C GLU A 727 -22.41 -14.39 -22.15
N GLY A 728 -23.59 -15.00 -22.00
CA GLY A 728 -23.86 -15.92 -20.88
C GLY A 728 -25.27 -15.86 -20.30
N LYS A 729 -26.31 -15.74 -21.14
CA LYS A 729 -27.62 -16.31 -20.79
C LYS A 729 -27.48 -17.83 -20.97
N GLU A 730 -26.90 -18.51 -19.98
CA GLU A 730 -27.13 -19.95 -19.80
C GLU A 730 -28.45 -20.17 -19.06
#